data_AF-A0A960LMH3-F1
#
_entry.id   AF-A0A960LMH3-F1
#
_cell.length_a   1.000
_cell.length_b   1.000
_cell.length_c   1.000
_cell.angle_alpha   90.00
_cell.angle_beta   90.00
_cell.angle_gamma   90.00
#
_symmetry.space_group_name_H-M   'P 1'
#
loop_
_entity.id
_entity.type
_entity.pdbx_description
1 polymer ?
#
loop_
_entity_poly.entity_id
_entity_poly.type
_entity_poly.pdbx_seq_one_letter_code
_entity_poly.pdbx_strand_id
1 'polypeptide(L)'
;MNSAPPNTTDPTGSSRRFYPVRLALALAVVFFHGQLSAAADDSVLEWKFDGATELGEWKGKAKPSESDTVGPRAPRYPGFDEKNQAAFFPGKDALIVVKDQEKGGTTNLRFGAGESITIEAWVKVKAIGNGQQAYLVGKGRHGDLGEKLGEMNQNYAMRLKGTGGGAQLGFLFTSQDPTNKGKREWHRWWSKATVPSAGWHHVAVVYTFGKADSLRAYIDGKPTDGVWDMGGATDLPPVTDADDLVIGTGYKRSSGESFSGWMDNLAIHRKALTAEVLATRYAYNPPPPPVTRDMLTDHRVLMQISEDGVPEANSWPDEPEVTETYQEEVFGFFEWPQKYVSTGVRGDRSNPSLLRASALVKLPKGKHRLLLRSRGASKLYIDGEKILENPFPSGDTGGHGLVASQDEYLDLGPDFRFAPPGNRETWIEFSSDGSEHLVILETMVGGIAGGSKRRPELGETVVAISPEGSESWSLLSPGKRQVPYTDEGWAAYEAERRNWLAEVNAEARAAKRTEHAAYWAKRREAAAKWLASTEKVPVPALPKGYPANNEIDHFIGSKIALAEGEAQARKTVSVDYFEEVQPLLKARCYDCHQGGKSKGDLRLDQHEAVLKGGKSDGPAVVPGDVDGSSLVFRVGADAGDDIMPPKGEPLTEKEVALLSKWVEEGAIWPHFDTDNFELTGLSDDYAFLRRLTLDTAGVPPTEAEIEAFFSADPKTRRTEAIDRLLADSRWADHWMGYWQDVLAENPNIINPTLNNTGPFRWWLQESLLDNKPADLFVTELIRMEGSERFGGPAGFGTASQNDVPMAAKGIIVSSAFLGVEMKCARCHDAPSNVSKQEDLFQLAAMLKEDTIKLPVTSSVPMDRLHQTGRKPLIEVTLKPGAEVKPGWPFDRFAKEETAAALAEDPADVRDRLAAMITAPENQRFAQVMVNRIWQRLMGRGIVENLSDWEKSDPTHPELLNWLGQQFVASGYDIKAMARLILNSHAYQRAVDPSLPQTSPLYIAPAPRRLSAEQIVDSLFSATGKPFQVEEVSLDIDSVRALNNSLALGKPTRAWMLASTSNERDRPSLSLPRIQAVASVMETFGWRGARQDPISIRDSEANVLQPAILANGTMGTWLTKLSDDNGITQLALEEQSLDRLIDRLFLRLLTRMPTEEEKTRYTRVLREGYDDRIIPEEARQKAPDSGPRVPVRFVSWSNHLDGAANTLAQEKETAAREGEPPTNALTTEWRLRMEDVLWAILNAPEWIYTP
;
A
#
# COMPACT_ATOMS: atom_id res chain seq x y z
N MET A 1 18.06 2.71 -55.15
CA MET A 1 19.00 1.81 -55.85
C MET A 1 18.82 0.41 -55.27
N ASN A 2 18.78 -0.57 -56.16
CA ASN A 2 18.54 -2.02 -56.00
C ASN A 2 19.26 -2.68 -54.80
N SER A 3 18.87 -3.84 -54.24
CA SER A 3 17.61 -4.62 -54.15
C SER A 3 17.90 -5.87 -53.28
N ALA A 4 16.89 -6.51 -52.69
CA ALA A 4 17.05 -7.66 -51.77
C ALA A 4 17.19 -9.06 -52.48
N PRO A 5 16.79 -10.21 -51.88
CA PRO A 5 17.61 -11.27 -51.22
C PRO A 5 17.59 -12.61 -52.07
N PRO A 6 17.67 -13.89 -51.59
CA PRO A 6 17.87 -14.50 -50.24
C PRO A 6 18.74 -15.81 -50.17
N ASN A 7 18.63 -16.55 -49.04
CA ASN A 7 18.58 -18.03 -48.88
C ASN A 7 19.82 -18.94 -48.61
N THR A 8 19.77 -19.58 -47.42
CA THR A 8 19.95 -21.03 -47.08
C THR A 8 21.13 -21.85 -47.65
N THR A 9 21.97 -22.43 -46.77
CA THR A 9 21.97 -23.87 -46.34
C THR A 9 23.18 -24.24 -45.46
N ASP A 10 22.96 -25.11 -44.46
CA ASP A 10 23.95 -25.98 -43.79
C ASP A 10 24.25 -27.20 -44.75
N PRO A 11 25.36 -27.99 -44.70
CA PRO A 11 25.96 -28.49 -43.46
C PRO A 11 27.46 -28.93 -43.40
N THR A 12 27.87 -29.31 -42.17
CA THR A 12 29.01 -30.17 -41.80
C THR A 12 30.46 -29.66 -41.98
N GLY A 13 31.38 -30.16 -41.14
CA GLY A 13 32.79 -30.30 -41.54
C GLY A 13 33.88 -29.82 -40.59
N SER A 14 33.98 -30.42 -39.40
CA SER A 14 35.17 -30.39 -38.53
C SER A 14 36.53 -30.37 -39.26
N SER A 15 37.42 -29.43 -38.93
CA SER A 15 38.87 -29.70 -38.77
C SER A 15 39.68 -28.55 -38.16
N ARG A 16 40.47 -28.86 -37.10
CA ARG A 16 41.79 -28.29 -36.72
C ARG A 16 42.21 -28.99 -35.41
N ARG A 17 43.00 -30.06 -35.51
CA ARG A 17 44.47 -30.08 -35.41
C ARG A 17 45.00 -29.62 -34.04
N PHE A 18 45.56 -30.59 -33.32
CA PHE A 18 46.12 -30.50 -31.97
C PHE A 18 47.60 -30.93 -31.98
N TYR A 19 48.32 -30.59 -30.90
CA TYR A 19 49.62 -31.14 -30.46
C TYR A 19 50.88 -30.72 -31.25
N PRO A 20 52.10 -30.74 -30.63
CA PRO A 20 52.51 -31.44 -29.38
C PRO A 20 53.10 -30.49 -28.29
N VAL A 21 53.53 -30.87 -27.07
CA VAL A 21 54.48 -31.93 -26.64
C VAL A 21 54.36 -32.24 -25.11
N ARG A 22 54.07 -33.52 -24.78
CA ARG A 22 54.67 -34.44 -23.75
C ARG A 22 54.71 -34.07 -22.24
N LEU A 23 54.18 -34.91 -21.32
CA LEU A 23 54.67 -36.23 -20.77
C LEU A 23 55.65 -36.01 -19.58
N ALA A 24 55.66 -36.73 -18.43
CA ALA A 24 55.03 -37.97 -17.95
C ALA A 24 54.71 -37.82 -16.43
N LEU A 25 54.13 -38.74 -15.65
CA LEU A 25 54.26 -40.21 -15.60
C LEU A 25 52.97 -40.85 -15.05
N ALA A 26 52.69 -42.10 -15.42
CA ALA A 26 51.48 -42.83 -15.03
C ALA A 26 51.72 -43.88 -13.94
N LEU A 27 50.67 -44.23 -13.21
CA LEU A 27 50.47 -45.60 -12.74
C LEU A 27 49.04 -46.04 -13.07
N ALA A 28 48.91 -47.21 -13.67
CA ALA A 28 47.64 -47.72 -14.16
C ALA A 28 46.89 -48.53 -13.08
N VAL A 29 45.58 -48.38 -13.03
CA VAL A 29 44.67 -49.42 -12.51
C VAL A 29 43.61 -49.69 -13.57
N VAL A 30 43.34 -50.98 -13.77
CA VAL A 30 42.54 -51.53 -14.88
C VAL A 30 41.05 -51.25 -14.67
N PHE A 31 40.37 -50.79 -15.72
CA PHE A 31 38.91 -50.85 -15.82
C PHE A 31 38.46 -52.32 -15.88
N PHE A 32 38.19 -52.93 -14.74
CA PHE A 32 37.37 -54.13 -14.70
C PHE A 32 35.91 -53.73 -14.87
N HIS A 33 35.34 -54.01 -16.05
CA HIS A 33 33.89 -54.10 -16.21
C HIS A 33 33.40 -55.37 -15.49
N GLY A 34 33.37 -55.31 -14.16
CA GLY A 34 32.63 -56.25 -13.35
C GLY A 34 31.15 -55.87 -13.40
N GLN A 35 30.37 -56.54 -14.23
CA GLN A 35 28.93 -56.71 -13.94
C GLN A 35 28.80 -57.57 -12.69
N LEU A 36 29.07 -56.97 -11.52
CA LEU A 36 28.44 -57.41 -10.30
C LEU A 36 26.98 -57.02 -10.44
N SER A 37 26.18 -57.99 -10.89
CA SER A 37 24.78 -58.07 -10.51
C SER A 37 24.72 -57.83 -9.00
N ALA A 38 24.20 -56.67 -8.59
CA ALA A 38 23.67 -56.53 -7.26
C ALA A 38 22.57 -57.60 -7.17
N ALA A 39 22.81 -58.63 -6.36
CA ALA A 39 21.74 -59.57 -6.04
C ALA A 39 20.56 -58.73 -5.52
N ALA A 40 19.37 -59.00 -6.01
CA ALA A 40 18.18 -58.33 -5.51
C ALA A 40 18.11 -58.54 -3.99
N ASP A 41 18.28 -57.46 -3.23
CA ASP A 41 17.94 -57.47 -1.81
C ASP A 41 16.42 -57.38 -1.74
N ASP A 42 15.79 -58.56 -1.87
CA ASP A 42 14.34 -58.73 -1.90
C ASP A 42 13.72 -58.14 -0.61
N SER A 43 13.26 -56.91 -0.74
CA SER A 43 12.44 -56.22 0.26
C SER A 43 11.14 -56.99 0.47
N VAL A 44 10.69 -57.10 1.72
CA VAL A 44 9.40 -57.73 2.05
C VAL A 44 8.25 -56.88 1.56
N LEU A 45 8.40 -55.55 1.63
CA LEU A 45 7.54 -54.54 1.01
C LEU A 45 8.39 -53.35 0.57
N GLU A 46 8.00 -52.73 -0.54
CA GLU A 46 8.59 -51.52 -1.12
C GLU A 46 7.47 -50.64 -1.69
N TRP A 47 7.57 -49.32 -1.50
CA TRP A 47 6.72 -48.31 -2.12
C TRP A 47 7.60 -47.27 -2.83
N LYS A 48 7.48 -47.19 -4.16
CA LYS A 48 8.18 -46.22 -5.02
C LYS A 48 7.32 -45.04 -5.47
N PHE A 49 6.01 -45.09 -5.17
CA PHE A 49 5.07 -44.00 -5.45
C PHE A 49 5.09 -43.52 -6.91
N ASP A 50 5.38 -44.45 -7.83
CA ASP A 50 5.52 -44.24 -9.29
C ASP A 50 4.24 -44.59 -10.07
N GLY A 51 3.19 -45.02 -9.37
CA GLY A 51 1.89 -45.38 -9.96
C GLY A 51 1.77 -46.83 -10.44
N ALA A 52 2.81 -47.66 -10.27
CA ALA A 52 2.66 -49.11 -10.35
C ALA A 52 1.86 -49.66 -9.16
N THR A 53 1.42 -50.92 -9.19
CA THR A 53 0.52 -51.50 -8.17
C THR A 53 1.18 -51.65 -6.80
N GLU A 54 1.08 -50.61 -5.99
CA GLU A 54 1.48 -50.58 -4.58
C GLU A 54 0.50 -51.34 -3.66
N LEU A 55 1.02 -51.81 -2.52
CA LEU A 55 0.24 -52.54 -1.53
C LEU A 55 -0.28 -51.61 -0.43
N GLY A 56 -1.61 -51.52 -0.31
CA GLY A 56 -2.29 -50.78 0.76
C GLY A 56 -3.48 -49.95 0.25
N GLU A 57 -4.30 -49.47 1.17
CA GLU A 57 -5.44 -48.59 0.89
C GLU A 57 -5.11 -47.16 1.37
N TRP A 58 -5.07 -46.20 0.43
CA TRP A 58 -4.93 -44.78 0.75
C TRP A 58 -6.22 -44.24 1.37
N LYS A 59 -6.12 -43.60 2.55
CA LYS A 59 -7.27 -43.02 3.27
C LYS A 59 -6.96 -41.58 3.64
N GLY A 60 -7.78 -40.65 3.16
CA GLY A 60 -7.58 -39.22 3.35
C GLY A 60 -8.60 -38.37 2.62
N LYS A 61 -8.58 -37.05 2.87
CA LYS A 61 -9.43 -36.07 2.16
C LYS A 61 -8.76 -35.42 0.96
N ALA A 62 -7.43 -35.48 0.88
CA ALA A 62 -6.64 -34.82 -0.16
C ALA A 62 -6.22 -35.81 -1.25
N LYS A 63 -6.34 -35.40 -2.50
CA LYS A 63 -5.48 -35.86 -3.60
C LYS A 63 -4.39 -34.79 -3.81
N PRO A 64 -3.10 -35.16 -3.91
CA PRO A 64 -2.04 -34.22 -4.26
C PRO A 64 -2.22 -33.63 -5.67
N SER A 65 -1.71 -32.42 -5.90
CA SER A 65 -1.53 -31.86 -7.24
C SER A 65 -0.35 -32.51 -7.98
N GLU A 66 -0.20 -32.30 -9.29
CA GLU A 66 0.97 -32.83 -10.04
C GLU A 66 2.31 -32.28 -9.52
N SER A 67 2.33 -31.05 -8.99
CA SER A 67 3.50 -30.48 -8.30
C SER A 67 3.76 -31.11 -6.93
N ASP A 68 2.73 -31.61 -6.24
CA ASP A 68 2.88 -32.27 -4.95
C ASP A 68 3.45 -33.69 -5.07
N THR A 69 3.53 -34.30 -6.25
CA THR A 69 4.06 -35.68 -6.42
C THR A 69 5.52 -35.75 -6.88
N VAL A 70 6.28 -34.65 -6.82
CA VAL A 70 7.68 -34.61 -7.29
C VAL A 70 8.62 -35.32 -6.29
N GLY A 71 9.21 -36.45 -6.73
CA GLY A 71 10.23 -37.19 -5.99
C GLY A 71 11.65 -36.63 -6.13
N PRO A 72 12.67 -37.25 -5.48
CA PRO A 72 14.08 -37.02 -5.78
C PRO A 72 14.37 -37.46 -7.22
N ARG A 73 15.18 -36.68 -7.97
CA ARG A 73 15.39 -36.84 -9.42
C ARG A 73 16.85 -36.59 -9.81
N ALA A 74 17.30 -37.23 -10.89
CA ALA A 74 18.55 -36.87 -11.56
C ALA A 74 18.46 -35.43 -12.15
N PRO A 75 19.59 -34.70 -12.29
CA PRO A 75 20.95 -35.09 -11.91
C PRO A 75 21.27 -34.90 -10.42
N ARG A 76 20.41 -34.20 -9.65
CA ARG A 76 20.64 -33.85 -8.24
C ARG A 76 20.69 -35.07 -7.32
N TYR A 77 19.86 -36.08 -7.61
CA TYR A 77 19.88 -37.40 -7.00
C TYR A 77 20.07 -38.46 -8.10
N PRO A 78 21.32 -38.77 -8.50
CA PRO A 78 21.60 -39.58 -9.70
C PRO A 78 21.18 -41.06 -9.62
N GLY A 79 20.64 -41.50 -8.47
CA GLY A 79 20.02 -42.82 -8.31
C GLY A 79 18.54 -42.90 -8.74
N PHE A 80 17.94 -41.79 -9.19
CA PHE A 80 16.53 -41.69 -9.56
C PHE A 80 16.32 -41.17 -10.99
N ASP A 81 15.19 -41.54 -11.60
CA ASP A 81 14.76 -41.04 -12.91
C ASP A 81 14.46 -39.53 -12.88
N GLU A 82 14.61 -38.84 -14.01
CA GLU A 82 14.32 -37.39 -14.16
C GLU A 82 12.84 -37.05 -13.90
N LYS A 83 11.94 -38.02 -13.99
CA LYS A 83 10.48 -37.86 -13.79
C LYS A 83 9.96 -38.53 -12.52
N ASN A 84 10.85 -39.05 -11.67
CA ASN A 84 10.51 -39.80 -10.47
C ASN A 84 9.44 -39.10 -9.59
N GLN A 85 8.55 -39.88 -8.99
CA GLN A 85 7.43 -39.40 -8.19
C GLN A 85 7.54 -39.83 -6.72
N ALA A 86 6.74 -39.21 -5.85
CA ALA A 86 6.74 -39.48 -4.42
C ALA A 86 5.34 -39.27 -3.81
N ALA A 87 5.06 -39.96 -2.70
CA ALA A 87 3.81 -39.76 -1.95
C ALA A 87 3.91 -38.52 -1.05
N PHE A 88 2.96 -37.61 -1.21
CA PHE A 88 2.79 -36.46 -0.31
C PHE A 88 1.79 -36.75 0.81
N PHE A 89 2.25 -36.58 2.05
CA PHE A 89 1.45 -36.69 3.26
C PHE A 89 1.21 -35.28 3.84
N PRO A 90 -0.03 -34.74 3.85
CA PRO A 90 -0.34 -33.42 4.36
C PRO A 90 -0.58 -33.41 5.90
N GLY A 91 0.07 -34.30 6.65
CA GLY A 91 -0.25 -34.53 8.07
C GLY A 91 -1.40 -35.51 8.24
N LYS A 92 -2.29 -35.25 9.21
CA LYS A 92 -3.36 -36.18 9.64
C LYS A 92 -4.38 -36.57 8.55
N ASP A 93 -4.43 -35.81 7.46
CA ASP A 93 -5.48 -35.91 6.43
C ASP A 93 -5.11 -36.87 5.27
N ALA A 94 -3.99 -37.59 5.35
CA ALA A 94 -3.73 -38.79 4.56
C ALA A 94 -2.90 -39.87 5.31
N LEU A 95 -3.16 -41.14 5.01
CA LEU A 95 -2.37 -42.30 5.43
C LEU A 95 -2.55 -43.47 4.44
N ILE A 96 -1.64 -44.45 4.47
CA ILE A 96 -1.83 -45.75 3.83
C ILE A 96 -2.04 -46.81 4.91
N VAL A 97 -3.00 -47.71 4.70
CA VAL A 97 -3.24 -48.89 5.58
C VAL A 97 -2.97 -50.17 4.80
N VAL A 98 -2.08 -51.02 5.31
CA VAL A 98 -1.71 -52.30 4.68
C VAL A 98 -2.18 -53.44 5.59
N LYS A 99 -3.06 -54.29 5.05
CA LYS A 99 -3.71 -55.39 5.79
C LYS A 99 -2.79 -56.60 5.96
N ASP A 100 -2.65 -57.09 7.20
CA ASP A 100 -1.93 -58.33 7.53
C ASP A 100 -2.90 -59.53 7.45
N GLN A 101 -2.97 -60.21 6.29
CA GLN A 101 -3.96 -61.28 6.06
C GLN A 101 -3.62 -62.59 6.77
N GLU A 102 -4.60 -63.15 7.49
CA GLU A 102 -4.45 -64.37 8.29
C GLU A 102 -4.07 -65.61 7.46
N LYS A 103 -3.02 -66.31 7.90
CA LYS A 103 -2.72 -67.73 7.58
C LYS A 103 -2.80 -68.12 6.09
N GLY A 104 -2.00 -67.49 5.23
CA GLY A 104 -1.72 -68.04 3.89
C GLY A 104 -1.28 -67.07 2.80
N GLY A 105 -1.25 -65.76 3.07
CA GLY A 105 -0.77 -64.73 2.12
C GLY A 105 0.75 -64.52 2.13
N THR A 106 1.28 -63.94 1.05
CA THR A 106 2.71 -64.04 0.64
C THR A 106 3.71 -63.07 1.29
N THR A 107 3.32 -62.17 2.20
CA THR A 107 4.23 -61.18 2.82
C THR A 107 4.14 -61.17 4.34
N ASN A 108 5.14 -61.78 5.01
CA ASN A 108 5.21 -61.85 6.47
C ASN A 108 5.85 -60.56 7.05
N LEU A 109 5.07 -59.75 7.77
CA LEU A 109 5.50 -58.51 8.44
C LEU A 109 5.69 -58.62 9.96
N ARG A 110 5.69 -59.85 10.50
CA ARG A 110 5.85 -60.12 11.93
C ARG A 110 7.28 -60.61 12.18
N PHE A 111 7.99 -59.95 13.10
CA PHE A 111 9.41 -60.18 13.36
C PHE A 111 9.59 -60.74 14.77
N GLY A 112 10.17 -61.94 14.91
CA GLY A 112 10.45 -62.57 16.20
C GLY A 112 11.86 -62.26 16.75
N ALA A 113 12.19 -62.79 17.93
CA ALA A 113 13.57 -62.77 18.42
C ALA A 113 14.53 -63.48 17.44
N GLY A 114 15.71 -62.89 17.26
CA GLY A 114 16.71 -63.31 16.27
C GLY A 114 16.45 -62.81 14.85
N GLU A 115 15.23 -62.35 14.53
CA GLU A 115 14.95 -61.78 13.21
C GLU A 115 15.43 -60.33 13.12
N SER A 116 15.98 -59.97 11.95
CA SER A 116 16.43 -58.61 11.67
C SER A 116 15.45 -57.88 10.78
N ILE A 117 15.18 -56.63 11.12
CA ILE A 117 14.43 -55.67 10.32
C ILE A 117 15.38 -54.57 9.85
N THR A 118 15.29 -54.20 8.58
CA THR A 118 15.73 -52.88 8.12
C THR A 118 14.51 -52.13 7.60
N ILE A 119 14.26 -50.93 8.10
CA ILE A 119 13.29 -49.99 7.53
C ILE A 119 14.11 -48.86 6.91
N GLU A 120 13.94 -48.60 5.63
CA GLU A 120 14.55 -47.45 4.95
C GLU A 120 13.49 -46.64 4.20
N ALA A 121 13.72 -45.33 4.04
CA ALA A 121 12.88 -44.44 3.25
C ALA A 121 13.70 -43.24 2.76
N TRP A 122 13.29 -42.68 1.63
CA TRP A 122 13.58 -41.29 1.29
C TRP A 122 12.48 -40.39 1.85
N VAL A 123 12.88 -39.26 2.45
CA VAL A 123 11.95 -38.29 3.07
C VAL A 123 12.36 -36.86 2.73
N LYS A 124 11.36 -36.00 2.49
CA LYS A 124 11.50 -34.54 2.45
C LYS A 124 10.46 -33.95 3.40
N VAL A 125 10.90 -33.25 4.44
CA VAL A 125 9.99 -32.70 5.47
C VAL A 125 9.35 -31.42 4.94
N LYS A 126 8.01 -31.32 4.95
CA LYS A 126 7.30 -30.05 4.67
C LYS A 126 7.18 -29.20 5.93
N ALA A 127 6.81 -29.83 7.05
CA ALA A 127 6.74 -29.18 8.35
C ALA A 127 6.88 -30.20 9.49
N ILE A 128 7.65 -29.84 10.53
CA ILE A 128 7.67 -30.57 11.81
C ILE A 128 7.91 -29.59 12.96
N GLY A 129 6.97 -29.51 13.89
CA GLY A 129 7.09 -28.65 15.07
C GLY A 129 8.15 -29.17 16.04
N ASN A 130 8.76 -28.26 16.81
CA ASN A 130 9.72 -28.66 17.84
C ASN A 130 9.03 -29.61 18.86
N GLY A 131 9.60 -30.79 19.07
CA GLY A 131 9.05 -31.85 19.92
C GLY A 131 7.93 -32.71 19.30
N GLN A 132 7.38 -32.37 18.12
CA GLN A 132 6.41 -33.21 17.40
C GLN A 132 7.02 -34.57 17.05
N GLN A 133 6.29 -35.68 17.22
CA GLN A 133 6.77 -37.05 16.97
C GLN A 133 5.97 -37.72 15.84
N ALA A 134 6.29 -37.36 14.59
CA ALA A 134 5.62 -37.87 13.41
C ALA A 134 6.00 -39.33 13.12
N TYR A 135 5.01 -40.16 12.78
CA TYR A 135 5.24 -41.52 12.28
C TYR A 135 5.48 -41.51 10.77
N LEU A 136 6.59 -42.11 10.32
CA LEU A 136 6.79 -42.45 8.91
C LEU A 136 6.06 -43.75 8.59
N VAL A 137 6.33 -44.80 9.38
CA VAL A 137 5.65 -46.10 9.28
C VAL A 137 5.58 -46.77 10.65
N GLY A 138 4.50 -47.49 10.94
CA GLY A 138 4.33 -48.27 12.17
C GLY A 138 3.43 -49.49 11.99
N LYS A 139 3.73 -50.58 12.69
CA LYS A 139 2.89 -51.77 12.82
C LYS A 139 2.50 -51.99 14.28
N GLY A 140 1.25 -52.40 14.49
CA GLY A 140 0.67 -52.50 15.82
C GLY A 140 0.15 -51.16 16.33
N ARG A 141 -0.84 -51.22 17.22
CA ARG A 141 -1.52 -50.07 17.84
C ARG A 141 -2.35 -49.31 16.82
N HIS A 142 -3.14 -50.02 16.00
CA HIS A 142 -3.99 -49.41 14.97
C HIS A 142 -5.38 -50.08 14.82
N GLY A 143 -6.33 -49.66 15.66
CA GLY A 143 -7.75 -50.03 15.58
C GLY A 143 -8.21 -51.02 16.66
N ASP A 144 -9.41 -51.57 16.50
CA ASP A 144 -10.02 -52.58 17.41
C ASP A 144 -9.74 -54.04 16.96
N LEU A 145 -8.80 -54.25 16.03
CA LEU A 145 -8.65 -55.50 15.26
C LEU A 145 -7.51 -56.42 15.70
N GLY A 146 -6.61 -55.96 16.57
CA GLY A 146 -5.57 -56.80 17.19
C GLY A 146 -6.08 -57.61 18.39
N GLU A 147 -5.18 -58.36 19.02
CA GLU A 147 -5.42 -58.81 20.40
C GLU A 147 -5.67 -57.58 21.30
N LYS A 148 -6.41 -57.71 22.41
CA LYS A 148 -6.74 -56.58 23.32
C LYS A 148 -5.52 -56.15 24.16
N LEU A 149 -4.46 -55.69 23.50
CA LEU A 149 -3.13 -55.43 24.05
C LEU A 149 -2.94 -53.97 24.53
N GLY A 150 -3.92 -53.10 24.26
CA GLY A 150 -3.98 -51.72 24.75
C GLY A 150 -2.87 -50.85 24.17
N GLU A 151 -2.41 -49.86 24.94
CA GLU A 151 -1.37 -48.94 24.49
C GLU A 151 -0.04 -49.65 24.16
N MET A 152 0.23 -50.79 24.79
CA MET A 152 1.49 -51.54 24.64
C MET A 152 1.60 -52.28 23.29
N ASN A 153 0.62 -52.17 22.39
CA ASN A 153 0.60 -52.95 21.14
C ASN A 153 1.51 -52.43 20.01
N GLN A 154 2.73 -51.96 20.26
CA GLN A 154 3.61 -51.50 19.17
C GLN A 154 4.62 -52.56 18.78
N ASN A 155 4.45 -53.15 17.59
CA ASN A 155 5.35 -54.19 17.09
C ASN A 155 6.67 -53.56 16.63
N TYR A 156 6.57 -52.46 15.88
CA TYR A 156 7.67 -51.54 15.54
C TYR A 156 7.14 -50.26 14.89
N ALA A 157 7.91 -49.17 14.94
CA ALA A 157 7.66 -47.95 14.17
C ALA A 157 8.95 -47.15 13.92
N MET A 158 9.07 -46.57 12.73
CA MET A 158 10.09 -45.60 12.35
C MET A 158 9.48 -44.19 12.30
N ARG A 159 10.13 -43.23 12.95
CA ARG A 159 9.53 -41.92 13.28
C ARG A 159 10.53 -40.78 13.16
N LEU A 160 10.02 -39.55 13.08
CA LEU A 160 10.80 -38.31 13.13
C LEU A 160 10.38 -37.46 14.34
N LYS A 161 11.33 -36.83 15.02
CA LYS A 161 11.08 -35.87 16.10
C LYS A 161 11.67 -34.50 15.79
N GLY A 162 10.83 -33.48 15.67
CA GLY A 162 11.26 -32.13 15.32
C GLY A 162 12.15 -31.50 16.40
N THR A 163 13.16 -30.74 15.96
CA THR A 163 14.17 -30.08 16.82
C THR A 163 14.20 -28.56 16.67
N GLY A 164 13.42 -28.00 15.73
CA GLY A 164 13.47 -26.60 15.33
C GLY A 164 14.39 -26.31 14.12
N GLY A 165 15.41 -27.14 13.88
CA GLY A 165 16.32 -27.02 12.71
C GLY A 165 16.40 -28.28 11.83
N GLY A 166 15.44 -29.20 11.99
CA GLY A 166 15.46 -30.55 11.40
C GLY A 166 14.72 -31.55 12.30
N ALA A 167 14.95 -32.85 12.11
CA ALA A 167 14.33 -33.90 12.92
C ALA A 167 15.30 -35.03 13.32
N GLN A 168 15.19 -35.53 14.56
CA GLN A 168 15.84 -36.78 14.97
C GLN A 168 15.10 -37.97 14.36
N LEU A 169 15.83 -38.93 13.78
CA LEU A 169 15.30 -40.23 13.37
C LEU A 169 15.09 -41.09 14.62
N GLY A 170 13.97 -41.82 14.69
CA GLY A 170 13.63 -42.62 15.86
C GLY A 170 13.04 -43.98 15.54
N PHE A 171 13.28 -44.91 16.46
CA PHE A 171 12.74 -46.27 16.43
C PHE A 171 11.95 -46.53 17.72
N LEU A 172 10.82 -47.21 17.61
CA LEU A 172 9.92 -47.51 18.73
C LEU A 172 9.37 -48.92 18.58
N PHE A 173 9.46 -49.73 19.64
CA PHE A 173 8.71 -50.99 19.74
C PHE A 173 8.40 -51.32 21.22
N THR A 174 7.53 -52.30 21.43
CA THR A 174 7.29 -52.90 22.74
C THR A 174 7.88 -54.31 22.76
N SER A 175 8.57 -54.69 23.83
CA SER A 175 9.00 -56.07 24.05
C SER A 175 8.00 -56.88 24.87
N GLN A 176 8.06 -58.21 24.77
CA GLN A 176 7.26 -59.13 25.59
C GLN A 176 8.18 -60.15 26.28
N ASP A 177 7.98 -60.36 27.58
CA ASP A 177 8.72 -61.39 28.32
C ASP A 177 8.25 -62.80 27.90
N PRO A 178 9.15 -63.69 27.39
CA PRO A 178 8.79 -65.05 26.99
C PRO A 178 8.22 -65.89 28.13
N THR A 179 8.59 -65.58 29.37
CA THR A 179 8.20 -66.29 30.59
C THR A 179 6.93 -65.71 31.23
N ASN A 180 6.59 -64.46 30.90
CA ASN A 180 5.38 -63.79 31.39
C ASN A 180 4.74 -62.92 30.28
N LYS A 181 3.79 -63.48 29.53
CA LYS A 181 3.10 -62.79 28.43
C LYS A 181 2.38 -61.48 28.83
N GLY A 182 2.14 -61.25 30.12
CA GLY A 182 1.57 -60.01 30.65
C GLY A 182 2.61 -58.91 30.94
N LYS A 183 3.90 -59.25 31.01
CA LYS A 183 5.00 -58.27 31.20
C LYS A 183 5.48 -57.78 29.84
N ARG A 184 5.43 -56.46 29.64
CA ARG A 184 5.82 -55.76 28.41
C ARG A 184 6.52 -54.46 28.73
N GLU A 185 7.51 -54.08 27.93
CA GLU A 185 8.34 -52.90 28.16
C GLU A 185 8.47 -52.08 26.87
N TRP A 186 8.42 -50.75 26.98
CA TRP A 186 8.54 -49.83 25.84
C TRP A 186 10.00 -49.53 25.54
N HIS A 187 10.43 -49.68 24.29
CA HIS A 187 11.78 -49.37 23.85
C HIS A 187 11.73 -48.26 22.80
N ARG A 188 12.22 -47.07 23.14
CA ARG A 188 12.28 -45.90 22.24
C ARG A 188 13.69 -45.34 22.14
N TRP A 189 14.14 -45.14 20.91
CA TRP A 189 15.46 -44.59 20.57
C TRP A 189 15.33 -43.39 19.65
N TRP A 190 16.23 -42.42 19.80
CA TRP A 190 16.37 -41.23 18.93
C TRP A 190 17.83 -41.00 18.53
N SER A 191 18.08 -40.63 17.27
CA SER A 191 19.40 -40.32 16.74
C SER A 191 20.00 -39.05 17.36
N LYS A 192 21.33 -39.00 17.46
CA LYS A 192 22.08 -37.76 17.78
C LYS A 192 22.11 -36.82 16.56
N ALA A 193 22.36 -37.35 15.36
CA ALA A 193 22.27 -36.57 14.13
C ALA A 193 20.81 -36.26 13.77
N THR A 194 20.59 -35.17 13.05
CA THR A 194 19.27 -34.74 12.58
C THR A 194 19.18 -34.86 11.06
N VAL A 195 18.04 -35.36 10.58
CA VAL A 195 17.58 -35.18 9.20
C VAL A 195 17.35 -33.67 8.99
N PRO A 196 17.97 -33.04 7.98
CA PRO A 196 17.73 -31.63 7.66
C PRO A 196 16.26 -31.37 7.26
N SER A 197 15.85 -30.10 7.33
CA SER A 197 14.48 -29.67 7.00
C SER A 197 14.25 -29.30 5.52
N ALA A 198 15.30 -29.28 4.71
CA ALA A 198 15.30 -28.90 3.30
C ALA A 198 16.07 -29.95 2.49
N GLY A 199 15.67 -30.19 1.25
CA GLY A 199 16.16 -31.31 0.44
C GLY A 199 15.48 -32.66 0.70
N TRP A 200 15.81 -33.63 -0.15
CA TRP A 200 15.47 -35.05 0.01
C TRP A 200 16.60 -35.78 0.74
N HIS A 201 16.23 -36.59 1.74
CA HIS A 201 17.15 -37.33 2.61
C HIS A 201 16.84 -38.81 2.66
N HIS A 202 17.87 -39.65 2.71
CA HIS A 202 17.70 -41.08 2.97
C HIS A 202 17.79 -41.35 4.48
N VAL A 203 16.83 -42.08 5.02
CA VAL A 203 16.81 -42.49 6.43
C VAL A 203 16.66 -43.99 6.53
N ALA A 204 17.43 -44.63 7.42
CA ALA A 204 17.30 -46.06 7.66
C ALA A 204 17.52 -46.43 9.12
N VAL A 205 16.79 -47.44 9.59
CA VAL A 205 16.97 -48.10 10.88
C VAL A 205 17.12 -49.60 10.66
N VAL A 206 18.18 -50.18 11.21
CA VAL A 206 18.49 -51.61 11.22
C VAL A 206 18.44 -52.11 12.67
N TYR A 207 17.68 -53.17 12.94
CA TYR A 207 17.59 -53.78 14.28
C TYR A 207 17.45 -55.30 14.20
N THR A 208 18.08 -56.03 15.12
CA THR A 208 17.84 -57.47 15.35
C THR A 208 17.11 -57.62 16.67
N PHE A 209 15.85 -58.05 16.63
CA PHE A 209 15.07 -58.19 17.86
C PHE A 209 15.66 -59.28 18.76
N GLY A 210 15.61 -59.08 20.08
CA GLY A 210 16.25 -59.98 21.03
C GLY A 210 17.79 -59.87 21.06
N LYS A 211 18.37 -58.76 20.58
CA LYS A 211 19.79 -58.45 20.67
C LYS A 211 19.99 -56.95 20.92
N ALA A 212 20.20 -56.57 22.17
CA ALA A 212 20.23 -55.19 22.65
C ALA A 212 21.14 -54.27 21.81
N ASP A 213 22.39 -54.68 21.57
CA ASP A 213 23.41 -53.87 20.88
C ASP A 213 23.30 -53.87 19.35
N SER A 214 22.20 -54.37 18.77
CA SER A 214 22.05 -54.52 17.32
C SER A 214 21.60 -53.26 16.57
N LEU A 215 21.02 -52.26 17.26
CA LEU A 215 20.45 -51.08 16.60
C LEU A 215 21.52 -50.26 15.88
N ARG A 216 21.32 -50.03 14.58
CA ARG A 216 22.08 -49.07 13.77
C ARG A 216 21.09 -48.17 13.04
N ALA A 217 21.43 -46.90 12.88
CA ALA A 217 20.62 -45.97 12.11
C ALA A 217 21.51 -45.14 11.20
N TYR A 218 20.95 -44.71 10.07
CA TYR A 218 21.68 -44.00 9.03
C TYR A 218 20.83 -42.82 8.55
N ILE A 219 21.52 -41.71 8.25
CA ILE A 219 20.96 -40.51 7.61
C ILE A 219 21.91 -40.17 6.45
N ASP A 220 21.39 -40.06 5.24
CA ASP A 220 22.13 -39.83 4.00
C ASP A 220 23.29 -40.81 3.81
N GLY A 221 23.02 -42.10 4.04
CA GLY A 221 23.99 -43.20 4.00
C GLY A 221 25.05 -43.20 5.12
N LYS A 222 25.08 -42.18 5.99
CA LYS A 222 26.06 -42.05 7.08
C LYS A 222 25.50 -42.62 8.39
N PRO A 223 26.25 -43.44 9.14
CA PRO A 223 25.80 -43.98 10.41
C PRO A 223 25.66 -42.89 11.47
N THR A 224 24.63 -43.00 12.32
CA THR A 224 24.44 -42.12 13.49
C THR A 224 24.22 -42.93 14.77
N ASP A 225 24.90 -42.49 15.82
CA ASP A 225 24.57 -42.82 17.21
C ASP A 225 23.18 -42.29 17.61
N GLY A 226 22.72 -42.67 18.80
CA GLY A 226 21.52 -42.14 19.43
C GLY A 226 21.40 -42.49 20.91
N VAL A 227 20.23 -42.23 21.48
CA VAL A 227 19.92 -42.41 22.90
C VAL A 227 18.59 -43.16 23.03
N TRP A 228 18.57 -44.19 23.87
CA TRP A 228 17.31 -44.80 24.34
C TRP A 228 16.72 -43.92 25.44
N ASP A 229 15.60 -43.24 25.18
CA ASP A 229 14.92 -42.37 26.15
C ASP A 229 13.74 -43.06 26.85
N MET A 230 13.44 -44.31 26.48
CA MET A 230 12.41 -45.15 27.09
C MET A 230 12.85 -46.62 27.05
N GLY A 231 12.84 -47.29 28.21
CA GLY A 231 13.10 -48.72 28.42
C GLY A 231 14.46 -49.30 28.01
N GLY A 232 15.34 -48.53 27.37
CA GLY A 232 16.68 -48.97 27.02
C GLY A 232 16.72 -49.97 25.85
N ALA A 233 17.93 -50.49 25.58
CA ALA A 233 18.13 -51.63 24.69
C ALA A 233 17.69 -52.93 25.39
N THR A 234 17.28 -53.96 24.63
CA THR A 234 16.73 -55.20 25.21
C THR A 234 17.03 -56.46 24.40
N ASP A 235 17.21 -57.58 25.11
CA ASP A 235 17.31 -58.92 24.55
C ASP A 235 15.96 -59.68 24.55
N LEU A 236 14.86 -59.01 24.89
CA LEU A 236 13.51 -59.58 24.80
C LEU A 236 12.96 -59.52 23.36
N PRO A 237 12.12 -60.50 22.94
CA PRO A 237 11.38 -60.43 21.67
C PRO A 237 10.40 -59.24 21.66
N PRO A 238 9.98 -58.77 20.47
CA PRO A 238 8.97 -57.72 20.37
C PRO A 238 7.57 -58.32 20.59
N VAL A 239 6.60 -57.45 20.81
CA VAL A 239 5.18 -57.79 20.63
C VAL A 239 4.94 -58.08 19.15
N THR A 240 4.29 -59.21 18.86
CA THR A 240 3.93 -59.60 17.49
C THR A 240 2.49 -60.06 17.42
N ASP A 241 1.68 -59.40 16.60
CA ASP A 241 0.26 -59.69 16.42
C ASP A 241 -0.17 -59.52 14.95
N ALA A 242 -1.48 -59.43 14.70
CA ALA A 242 -2.09 -59.28 13.38
C ALA A 242 -2.54 -57.84 13.05
N ASP A 243 -2.18 -56.82 13.83
CA ASP A 243 -2.57 -55.43 13.56
C ASP A 243 -2.00 -54.94 12.22
N ASP A 244 -2.69 -53.99 11.57
CA ASP A 244 -2.28 -53.41 10.29
C ASP A 244 -0.92 -52.67 10.38
N LEU A 245 -0.25 -52.54 9.23
CA LEU A 245 0.83 -51.57 9.03
C LEU A 245 0.22 -50.26 8.53
N VAL A 246 0.65 -49.13 9.09
CA VAL A 246 0.19 -47.78 8.73
C VAL A 246 1.38 -46.89 8.38
N ILE A 247 1.25 -46.14 7.27
CA ILE A 247 2.25 -45.19 6.78
C ILE A 247 1.69 -43.77 6.92
N GLY A 248 2.54 -42.83 7.37
CA GLY A 248 2.26 -41.40 7.48
C GLY A 248 1.62 -40.93 8.80
N THR A 249 1.14 -41.82 9.68
CA THR A 249 0.50 -41.41 10.94
C THR A 249 0.53 -42.44 12.07
N GLY A 250 0.59 -41.94 13.31
CA GLY A 250 0.49 -42.76 14.53
C GLY A 250 -0.95 -43.11 14.93
N TYR A 251 -1.08 -43.88 16.01
CA TYR A 251 -2.34 -44.41 16.53
C TYR A 251 -3.46 -43.36 16.65
N LYS A 252 -3.17 -42.20 17.23
CA LYS A 252 -4.21 -41.20 17.55
C LYS A 252 -4.69 -40.41 16.32
N ARG A 253 -4.02 -40.58 15.16
CA ARG A 253 -4.26 -39.81 13.92
C ARG A 253 -4.37 -38.31 14.15
N SER A 254 -3.59 -37.80 15.10
CA SER A 254 -3.54 -36.39 15.47
C SER A 254 -2.37 -35.70 14.76
N SER A 255 -2.48 -34.40 14.49
CA SER A 255 -1.41 -33.64 13.83
C SER A 255 -0.04 -33.76 14.54
N GLY A 256 -0.02 -34.01 15.85
CA GLY A 256 1.22 -34.23 16.62
C GLY A 256 1.92 -35.58 16.38
N GLU A 257 1.24 -36.55 15.76
CA GLU A 257 1.74 -37.91 15.46
C GLU A 257 1.79 -38.21 13.94
N SER A 258 1.32 -37.30 13.08
CA SER A 258 1.28 -37.46 11.62
C SER A 258 2.46 -36.76 10.93
N PHE A 259 2.96 -37.37 9.85
CA PHE A 259 4.03 -36.82 9.02
C PHE A 259 3.48 -35.78 8.04
N SER A 260 4.15 -34.63 7.94
CA SER A 260 3.87 -33.60 6.94
C SER A 260 5.09 -33.42 6.04
N GLY A 261 5.01 -33.94 4.82
CA GLY A 261 6.15 -34.04 3.91
C GLY A 261 5.93 -35.08 2.82
N TRP A 262 6.98 -35.32 2.05
CA TRP A 262 7.01 -36.31 0.99
C TRP A 262 7.82 -37.53 1.42
N MET A 263 7.42 -38.70 0.93
CA MET A 263 8.09 -39.98 1.17
C MET A 263 8.26 -40.73 -0.15
N ASP A 264 9.43 -41.33 -0.34
CA ASP A 264 9.77 -42.12 -1.51
C ASP A 264 10.61 -43.35 -1.12
N ASN A 265 10.66 -44.39 -1.96
CA ASN A 265 11.40 -45.64 -1.77
C ASN A 265 11.35 -46.16 -0.31
N LEU A 266 10.15 -46.18 0.28
CA LEU A 266 9.93 -46.77 1.60
C LEU A 266 10.06 -48.29 1.45
N ALA A 267 10.98 -48.92 2.16
CA ALA A 267 11.18 -50.36 2.10
C ALA A 267 11.34 -50.99 3.49
N ILE A 268 10.82 -52.22 3.65
CA ILE A 268 10.98 -53.05 4.84
C ILE A 268 11.65 -54.37 4.43
N HIS A 269 12.81 -54.66 5.02
CA HIS A 269 13.63 -55.85 4.74
C HIS A 269 13.65 -56.79 5.94
N ARG A 270 13.68 -58.11 5.68
CA ARG A 270 13.90 -59.17 6.71
C ARG A 270 15.39 -59.55 6.88
N LYS A 271 16.27 -58.58 6.62
CA LYS A 271 17.73 -58.69 6.76
C LYS A 271 18.25 -57.43 7.46
N ALA A 272 19.38 -57.55 8.14
CA ALA A 272 20.16 -56.40 8.55
C ALA A 272 21.02 -55.96 7.35
N LEU A 273 20.64 -54.87 6.67
CA LEU A 273 21.46 -54.33 5.58
C LEU A 273 22.77 -53.78 6.16
N THR A 274 23.86 -53.94 5.41
CA THR A 274 25.19 -53.53 5.87
C THR A 274 25.42 -52.03 5.68
N ALA A 275 26.42 -51.48 6.37
CA ALA A 275 26.77 -50.07 6.26
C ALA A 275 27.19 -49.71 4.82
N GLU A 276 27.83 -50.63 4.11
CA GLU A 276 28.26 -50.45 2.72
C GLU A 276 27.06 -50.35 1.77
N VAL A 277 26.04 -51.20 1.94
CA VAL A 277 24.80 -51.11 1.15
C VAL A 277 24.10 -49.78 1.42
N LEU A 278 23.91 -49.42 2.69
CA LEU A 278 23.21 -48.19 3.07
C LEU A 278 23.98 -46.92 2.67
N ALA A 279 25.33 -46.95 2.65
CA ALA A 279 26.14 -45.86 2.13
C ALA A 279 25.93 -45.62 0.63
N THR A 280 25.65 -46.66 -0.17
CA THR A 280 25.33 -46.50 -1.61
C THR A 280 23.91 -45.98 -1.87
N ARG A 281 23.02 -45.95 -0.86
CA ARG A 281 21.63 -45.50 -1.03
C ARG A 281 21.49 -44.01 -1.23
N TYR A 282 22.46 -43.20 -0.79
CA TYR A 282 22.43 -41.74 -0.91
C TYR A 282 23.55 -41.24 -1.82
N ALA A 283 23.17 -40.65 -2.95
CA ALA A 283 24.05 -39.87 -3.80
C ALA A 283 23.41 -38.51 -4.05
N TYR A 284 24.20 -37.44 -3.92
CA TYR A 284 23.73 -36.07 -4.08
C TYR A 284 24.77 -35.25 -4.85
N ASN A 285 24.35 -34.69 -5.98
CA ASN A 285 25.11 -33.69 -6.72
C ASN A 285 24.58 -32.32 -6.32
N PRO A 286 25.37 -31.47 -5.63
CA PRO A 286 24.94 -30.12 -5.29
C PRO A 286 24.70 -29.29 -6.57
N PRO A 287 23.81 -28.28 -6.51
CA PRO A 287 23.64 -27.36 -7.62
C PRO A 287 24.96 -26.58 -7.85
N PRO A 288 25.19 -26.06 -9.07
CA PRO A 288 26.31 -25.18 -9.32
C PRO A 288 26.24 -23.93 -8.43
N PRO A 289 27.37 -23.22 -8.20
CA PRO A 289 27.37 -21.97 -7.45
C PRO A 289 26.35 -20.99 -8.05
N PRO A 290 25.48 -20.35 -7.24
CA PRO A 290 24.37 -19.55 -7.77
C PRO A 290 24.82 -18.27 -8.48
N VAL A 291 26.08 -17.87 -8.31
CA VAL A 291 26.73 -16.75 -9.01
C VAL A 291 28.16 -17.17 -9.37
N THR A 292 28.56 -16.96 -10.63
CA THR A 292 29.95 -17.11 -11.07
C THR A 292 30.61 -15.74 -11.22
N ARG A 293 31.95 -15.69 -11.23
CA ARG A 293 32.68 -14.42 -11.40
C ARG A 293 32.36 -13.75 -12.75
N ASP A 294 32.08 -14.53 -13.80
CA ASP A 294 31.70 -14.04 -15.14
C ASP A 294 30.32 -13.34 -15.18
N MET A 295 29.46 -13.54 -14.19
CA MET A 295 28.17 -12.85 -14.07
C MET A 295 28.29 -11.44 -13.50
N LEU A 296 29.46 -11.09 -12.95
CA LEU A 296 29.67 -9.86 -12.21
C LEU A 296 30.27 -8.79 -13.11
N THR A 297 29.76 -7.57 -12.99
CA THR A 297 30.27 -6.41 -13.73
C THR A 297 31.21 -5.61 -12.84
N ASP A 298 32.31 -5.12 -13.42
CA ASP A 298 33.29 -4.30 -12.71
C ASP A 298 32.62 -3.16 -11.93
N HIS A 299 33.00 -3.02 -10.67
CA HIS A 299 32.59 -1.91 -9.80
C HIS A 299 31.09 -1.77 -9.47
N ARG A 300 30.29 -2.83 -9.69
CA ARG A 300 28.85 -2.86 -9.34
C ARG A 300 28.52 -4.07 -8.45
N VAL A 301 27.48 -3.92 -7.64
CA VAL A 301 26.88 -5.04 -6.90
C VAL A 301 25.70 -5.55 -7.72
N LEU A 302 25.77 -6.82 -8.14
CA LEU A 302 24.67 -7.52 -8.79
C LEU A 302 23.64 -7.91 -7.73
N MET A 303 22.43 -7.37 -7.85
CA MET A 303 21.30 -7.70 -7.01
C MET A 303 20.42 -8.71 -7.75
N GLN A 304 20.08 -9.82 -7.09
CA GLN A 304 19.19 -10.87 -7.59
C GLN A 304 18.07 -11.08 -6.56
N ILE A 305 16.81 -10.96 -6.99
CA ILE A 305 15.64 -11.31 -6.21
C ILE A 305 15.17 -12.68 -6.66
N SER A 306 14.85 -13.54 -5.69
CA SER A 306 14.16 -14.81 -5.91
C SER A 306 12.83 -14.81 -5.17
N GLU A 307 11.76 -14.89 -5.96
CA GLU A 307 10.39 -15.06 -5.47
C GLU A 307 9.91 -16.51 -5.62
N ASP A 308 10.47 -17.23 -6.59
CA ASP A 308 10.20 -18.64 -6.88
C ASP A 308 11.31 -19.54 -6.30
N GLY A 309 10.98 -20.79 -5.99
CA GLY A 309 11.86 -21.72 -5.27
C GLY A 309 12.09 -21.38 -3.79
N VAL A 310 11.46 -20.33 -3.26
CA VAL A 310 11.57 -19.91 -1.86
C VAL A 310 10.52 -20.60 -0.98
N PRO A 311 10.91 -21.25 0.14
CA PRO A 311 9.96 -21.90 1.04
C PRO A 311 8.96 -20.94 1.69
N GLU A 312 7.70 -21.36 1.82
CA GLU A 312 6.72 -20.75 2.73
C GLU A 312 6.99 -21.12 4.20
N ALA A 313 8.24 -20.95 4.65
CA ALA A 313 8.70 -21.18 6.01
C ALA A 313 9.96 -20.34 6.31
N ASN A 314 10.32 -20.21 7.59
CA ASN A 314 11.60 -19.63 8.00
C ASN A 314 12.75 -20.63 7.77
N SER A 315 13.07 -20.88 6.50
CA SER A 315 14.12 -21.79 6.04
C SER A 315 14.76 -21.28 4.77
N TRP A 316 16.05 -21.55 4.61
CA TRP A 316 16.79 -21.19 3.39
C TRP A 316 16.31 -22.04 2.18
N PRO A 317 16.21 -21.46 0.98
CA PRO A 317 15.86 -22.19 -0.24
C PRO A 317 16.98 -23.12 -0.72
N ASP A 318 16.58 -24.27 -1.28
CA ASP A 318 17.47 -25.27 -1.87
C ASP A 318 17.90 -24.95 -3.32
N GLU A 319 17.00 -24.30 -4.07
CA GLU A 319 17.07 -23.91 -5.48
C GLU A 319 16.24 -22.63 -5.69
N PRO A 320 16.69 -21.46 -5.19
CA PRO A 320 16.00 -20.20 -5.43
C PRO A 320 16.13 -19.78 -6.90
N GLU A 321 15.02 -19.58 -7.59
CA GLU A 321 14.99 -19.12 -8.99
C GLU A 321 15.06 -17.60 -9.03
N VAL A 322 15.95 -17.02 -9.85
CA VAL A 322 16.12 -15.56 -9.92
C VAL A 322 15.03 -14.98 -10.82
N THR A 323 14.09 -14.25 -10.23
CA THR A 323 12.93 -13.67 -10.92
C THR A 323 13.17 -12.23 -11.38
N GLU A 324 14.08 -11.51 -10.73
CA GLU A 324 14.41 -10.11 -11.03
C GLU A 324 15.87 -9.81 -10.70
N THR A 325 16.51 -8.94 -11.49
CA THR A 325 17.89 -8.48 -11.23
C THR A 325 18.04 -6.98 -11.44
N TYR A 326 18.80 -6.32 -10.59
CA TYR A 326 19.21 -4.91 -10.74
C TYR A 326 20.65 -4.71 -10.24
N GLN A 327 21.15 -3.48 -10.24
CA GLN A 327 22.51 -3.17 -9.79
C GLN A 327 22.52 -2.07 -8.73
N GLU A 328 23.47 -2.18 -7.80
CA GLU A 328 23.78 -1.22 -6.75
C GLU A 328 25.28 -0.86 -6.74
N GLU A 329 25.67 0.16 -5.96
CA GLU A 329 27.06 0.64 -5.89
C GLU A 329 27.83 0.24 -4.62
N VAL A 330 27.10 -0.11 -3.56
CA VAL A 330 27.64 -0.48 -2.25
C VAL A 330 26.74 -1.55 -1.62
N PHE A 331 27.28 -2.31 -0.68
CA PHE A 331 26.51 -3.27 0.13
C PHE A 331 25.76 -2.55 1.25
N GLY A 332 24.79 -1.71 0.91
CA GLY A 332 23.92 -1.05 1.88
C GLY A 332 22.52 -0.83 1.34
N PHE A 333 21.56 -1.55 1.90
CA PHE A 333 20.20 -1.68 1.37
C PHE A 333 19.18 -1.46 2.49
N PHE A 334 18.18 -0.62 2.21
CA PHE A 334 17.06 -0.35 3.13
C PHE A 334 15.69 -0.62 2.51
N GLU A 335 15.58 -0.34 1.22
CA GLU A 335 14.45 -0.65 0.36
C GLU A 335 14.96 -1.28 -0.94
N TRP A 336 14.05 -1.87 -1.69
CA TRP A 336 14.29 -2.47 -3.01
C TRP A 336 13.25 -1.94 -4.01
N PRO A 337 13.47 -2.08 -5.32
CA PRO A 337 12.48 -1.70 -6.33
C PRO A 337 11.10 -2.30 -6.05
N GLN A 338 10.05 -1.52 -6.28
CA GLN A 338 8.67 -1.96 -6.12
C GLN A 338 8.30 -2.91 -7.27
N LYS A 339 7.53 -3.96 -6.97
CA LYS A 339 6.98 -4.84 -7.98
C LYS A 339 5.72 -4.20 -8.57
N TYR A 340 5.59 -4.23 -9.89
CA TYR A 340 4.43 -3.71 -10.61
C TYR A 340 3.79 -4.81 -11.45
N VAL A 341 2.47 -4.93 -11.40
CA VAL A 341 1.71 -5.85 -12.28
C VAL A 341 1.64 -5.28 -13.70
N SER A 342 1.08 -6.02 -14.68
CA SER A 342 1.08 -5.63 -16.10
C SER A 342 0.50 -4.22 -16.35
N THR A 343 -0.56 -3.83 -15.63
CA THR A 343 -1.17 -2.50 -15.71
C THR A 343 -0.29 -1.37 -15.13
N GLY A 344 0.85 -1.68 -14.51
CA GLY A 344 1.77 -0.70 -13.94
C GLY A 344 1.39 -0.20 -12.55
N VAL A 345 0.44 -0.86 -11.87
CA VAL A 345 0.10 -0.59 -10.46
C VAL A 345 0.91 -1.52 -9.53
N ARG A 346 1.16 -1.08 -8.29
CA ARG A 346 1.97 -1.84 -7.32
C ARG A 346 1.38 -3.22 -7.07
N GLY A 347 2.19 -4.27 -7.20
CA GLY A 347 1.85 -5.66 -6.94
C GLY A 347 2.50 -6.20 -5.66
N ASP A 348 2.04 -7.36 -5.20
CA ASP A 348 2.69 -8.09 -4.11
C ASP A 348 3.95 -8.82 -4.60
N ARG A 349 5.00 -8.80 -3.78
CA ARG A 349 6.13 -9.74 -3.89
C ARG A 349 5.84 -11.02 -3.12
N SER A 350 6.47 -12.13 -3.50
CA SER A 350 6.49 -13.34 -2.68
C SER A 350 6.95 -13.02 -1.24
N ASN A 351 6.38 -13.72 -0.27
CA ASN A 351 6.71 -13.53 1.14
C ASN A 351 6.63 -14.89 1.85
N PRO A 352 7.76 -15.49 2.27
CA PRO A 352 9.12 -14.95 2.18
C PRO A 352 9.67 -14.83 0.74
N SER A 353 10.74 -14.04 0.58
CA SER A 353 11.58 -13.95 -0.63
C SER A 353 13.06 -14.02 -0.25
N LEU A 354 13.93 -14.33 -1.21
CA LEU A 354 15.39 -14.23 -1.05
C LEU A 354 15.92 -13.05 -1.86
N LEU A 355 16.80 -12.23 -1.27
CA LEU A 355 17.66 -11.29 -1.97
C LEU A 355 19.11 -11.77 -1.89
N ARG A 356 19.81 -11.79 -3.02
CA ARG A 356 21.25 -12.01 -3.10
C ARG A 356 21.94 -10.79 -3.69
N ALA A 357 22.97 -10.28 -3.02
CA ALA A 357 23.82 -9.20 -3.47
C ALA A 357 25.24 -9.74 -3.68
N SER A 358 25.80 -9.62 -4.88
CA SER A 358 27.09 -10.24 -5.24
C SER A 358 28.01 -9.26 -5.97
N ALA A 359 29.29 -9.24 -5.61
CA ALA A 359 30.27 -8.39 -6.28
C ALA A 359 31.70 -8.95 -6.19
N LEU A 360 32.56 -8.50 -7.11
CA LEU A 360 34.00 -8.64 -7.01
C LEU A 360 34.54 -7.42 -6.25
N VAL A 361 35.10 -7.65 -5.06
CA VAL A 361 35.55 -6.58 -4.15
C VAL A 361 37.04 -6.71 -3.88
N LYS A 362 37.80 -5.69 -4.23
CA LYS A 362 39.22 -5.60 -3.92
C LYS A 362 39.43 -5.05 -2.51
N LEU A 363 39.78 -5.92 -1.58
CA LEU A 363 40.17 -5.52 -0.23
C LEU A 363 41.66 -5.14 -0.20
N PRO A 364 42.08 -4.18 0.64
CA PRO A 364 43.50 -3.95 0.87
C PRO A 364 44.17 -5.18 1.49
N LYS A 365 45.50 -5.27 1.41
CA LYS A 365 46.22 -6.30 2.15
C LYS A 365 46.28 -5.91 3.63
N GLY A 366 45.77 -6.76 4.51
CA GLY A 366 45.77 -6.51 5.94
C GLY A 366 44.69 -7.28 6.72
N LYS A 367 44.60 -6.99 8.01
CA LYS A 367 43.52 -7.43 8.90
C LYS A 367 42.44 -6.36 9.01
N HIS A 368 41.28 -6.62 8.44
CA HIS A 368 40.17 -5.69 8.39
C HIS A 368 39.02 -6.20 9.24
N ARG A 369 38.20 -5.31 9.80
CA ARG A 369 36.97 -5.71 10.49
C ARG A 369 35.82 -5.65 9.50
N LEU A 370 35.03 -6.71 9.42
CA LEU A 370 33.83 -6.79 8.58
C LEU A 370 32.59 -6.92 9.47
N LEU A 371 31.53 -6.22 9.10
CA LEU A 371 30.21 -6.23 9.75
C LEU A 371 29.16 -6.78 8.78
N LEU A 372 28.23 -7.59 9.30
CA LEU A 372 26.97 -7.96 8.68
C LEU A 372 25.81 -7.47 9.57
N ARG A 373 25.03 -6.50 9.09
CA ARG A 373 23.77 -6.07 9.72
C ARG A 373 22.59 -6.47 8.84
N SER A 374 21.49 -6.90 9.43
CA SER A 374 20.24 -7.20 8.71
C SER A 374 19.01 -7.35 9.60
N ARG A 375 17.81 -7.09 9.07
CA ARG A 375 16.53 -7.46 9.71
C ARG A 375 16.16 -8.92 9.44
N GLY A 376 16.42 -9.38 8.21
CA GLY A 376 16.24 -10.76 7.76
C GLY A 376 17.22 -11.78 8.37
N ALA A 377 17.00 -13.07 8.09
CA ALA A 377 18.10 -14.05 8.23
C ALA A 377 19.09 -13.81 7.10
N SER A 378 20.39 -13.75 7.38
CA SER A 378 21.39 -13.35 6.38
C SER A 378 22.68 -14.13 6.50
N LYS A 379 23.37 -14.34 5.38
CA LYS A 379 24.69 -14.98 5.32
C LYS A 379 25.62 -14.18 4.43
N LEU A 380 26.83 -13.91 4.91
CA LEU A 380 27.90 -13.33 4.12
C LEU A 380 28.91 -14.41 3.75
N TYR A 381 29.20 -14.52 2.46
CA TYR A 381 30.21 -15.41 1.90
C TYR A 381 31.34 -14.59 1.27
N ILE A 382 32.58 -15.07 1.42
CA ILE A 382 33.75 -14.53 0.72
C ILE A 382 34.51 -15.71 0.10
N ASP A 383 34.72 -15.66 -1.22
CA ASP A 383 35.32 -16.72 -2.04
C ASP A 383 34.75 -18.13 -1.81
N GLY A 384 33.45 -18.20 -1.46
CA GLY A 384 32.70 -19.43 -1.22
C GLY A 384 32.67 -19.91 0.23
N GLU A 385 33.47 -19.34 1.13
CA GLU A 385 33.41 -19.61 2.56
C GLU A 385 32.37 -18.69 3.25
N LYS A 386 31.55 -19.24 4.16
CA LYS A 386 30.58 -18.45 4.93
C LYS A 386 31.28 -17.77 6.11
N ILE A 387 31.42 -16.45 6.05
CA ILE A 387 32.19 -15.63 7.00
C ILE A 387 31.32 -15.10 8.15
N LEU A 388 30.09 -14.67 7.88
CA LEU A 388 29.14 -14.17 8.89
C LEU A 388 27.73 -14.73 8.65
N GLU A 389 26.92 -14.84 9.71
CA GLU A 389 25.51 -15.26 9.63
C GLU A 389 24.67 -14.61 10.73
N ASN A 390 23.57 -13.97 10.32
CA ASN A 390 22.50 -13.51 11.20
C ASN A 390 21.36 -14.53 11.14
N PRO A 391 20.92 -15.14 12.26
CA PRO A 391 19.88 -16.16 12.26
C PRO A 391 18.49 -15.59 11.94
N PHE A 392 17.54 -16.49 11.67
CA PHE A 392 16.12 -16.14 11.58
C PHE A 392 15.63 -15.47 12.88
N PRO A 393 14.75 -14.45 12.79
CA PRO A 393 14.25 -13.75 13.97
C PRO A 393 13.46 -14.69 14.89
N SER A 394 13.54 -14.44 16.20
CA SER A 394 12.71 -15.13 17.19
C SER A 394 11.23 -14.79 16.98
N GLY A 395 10.35 -15.74 17.33
CA GLY A 395 8.92 -15.64 17.09
C GLY A 395 8.12 -14.85 18.15
N ASP A 396 8.78 -14.18 19.10
CA ASP A 396 8.09 -13.51 20.21
C ASP A 396 7.32 -12.27 19.73
N THR A 397 6.06 -12.18 20.15
CA THR A 397 5.13 -11.08 19.85
C THR A 397 4.38 -10.59 21.10
N GLY A 398 4.74 -11.11 22.29
CA GLY A 398 3.99 -10.90 23.53
C GLY A 398 4.06 -9.48 24.08
N GLY A 399 5.03 -8.67 23.64
CA GLY A 399 5.22 -7.30 24.12
C GLY A 399 6.00 -7.20 25.43
N HIS A 400 6.67 -8.28 25.84
CA HIS A 400 7.35 -8.45 27.13
C HIS A 400 8.89 -8.34 27.04
N GLY A 401 9.44 -7.90 25.90
CA GLY A 401 10.86 -7.59 25.79
C GLY A 401 11.25 -6.40 26.68
N LEU A 402 12.46 -6.41 27.24
CA LEU A 402 12.94 -5.34 28.12
C LEU A 402 13.60 -4.21 27.31
N VAL A 403 13.33 -2.96 27.65
CA VAL A 403 13.97 -1.78 27.03
C VAL A 403 15.49 -1.80 27.25
N ALA A 404 15.95 -2.26 28.43
CA ALA A 404 17.37 -2.39 28.77
C ALA A 404 18.16 -3.36 27.87
N SER A 405 17.51 -4.24 27.10
CA SER A 405 18.21 -5.08 26.11
C SER A 405 18.85 -4.25 24.97
N GLN A 406 18.46 -2.98 24.82
CA GLN A 406 19.02 -2.04 23.86
C GLN A 406 20.33 -1.39 24.35
N ASP A 407 20.71 -1.63 25.61
CA ASP A 407 22.00 -1.20 26.16
C ASP A 407 23.14 -2.17 25.79
N GLU A 408 22.81 -3.35 25.26
CA GLU A 408 23.75 -4.38 24.79
C GLU A 408 24.10 -4.25 23.29
N TYR A 409 23.88 -3.06 22.70
CA TYR A 409 24.19 -2.81 21.30
C TYR A 409 25.69 -2.85 21.01
N LEU A 410 26.01 -3.29 19.81
CA LEU A 410 27.36 -3.39 19.31
C LEU A 410 27.96 -1.98 19.15
N ASP A 411 29.10 -1.74 19.78
CA ASP A 411 29.91 -0.53 19.63
C ASP A 411 31.31 -0.94 19.14
N LEU A 412 31.72 -0.40 17.99
CA LEU A 412 32.95 -0.78 17.29
C LEU A 412 33.82 0.42 16.88
N GLY A 413 33.51 1.63 17.37
CA GLY A 413 34.25 2.84 17.06
C GLY A 413 33.49 4.12 17.42
N PRO A 414 34.19 5.25 17.57
CA PRO A 414 33.62 6.50 18.09
C PRO A 414 32.48 7.07 17.22
N ASP A 415 32.45 6.71 15.93
CA ASP A 415 31.47 7.14 14.92
C ASP A 415 30.53 6.01 14.44
N PHE A 416 30.65 4.79 15.00
CA PHE A 416 29.98 3.58 14.53
C PHE A 416 28.46 3.61 14.74
N ARG A 417 27.66 3.80 13.69
CA ARG A 417 26.18 3.82 13.76
C ARG A 417 25.57 2.61 14.49
N PHE A 418 24.69 2.82 15.47
CA PHE A 418 24.01 1.73 16.20
C PHE A 418 22.89 1.07 15.37
N ALA A 419 22.51 -0.16 15.69
CA ALA A 419 21.45 -0.90 14.99
C ALA A 419 20.05 -0.26 15.16
N PRO A 420 19.32 0.02 14.07
CA PRO A 420 17.92 0.41 14.18
C PRO A 420 17.02 -0.80 14.55
N PRO A 421 15.80 -0.56 15.07
CA PRO A 421 14.88 -1.59 15.55
C PRO A 421 14.79 -2.86 14.69
N GLY A 422 14.73 -4.03 15.32
CA GLY A 422 14.55 -5.33 14.63
C GLY A 422 15.75 -5.83 13.79
N ASN A 423 16.83 -5.07 13.68
CA ASN A 423 18.06 -5.51 13.00
C ASN A 423 18.96 -6.29 13.98
N ARG A 424 19.74 -7.22 13.43
CA ARG A 424 20.75 -8.03 14.11
C ARG A 424 22.12 -7.77 13.49
N GLU A 425 23.17 -7.97 14.27
CA GLU A 425 24.55 -7.69 13.88
C GLU A 425 25.48 -8.84 14.22
N THR A 426 26.42 -9.13 13.32
CA THR A 426 27.60 -9.96 13.57
C THR A 426 28.82 -9.33 12.90
N TRP A 427 30.02 -9.53 13.47
CA TRP A 427 31.26 -8.98 12.93
C TRP A 427 32.45 -9.92 13.15
N ILE A 428 33.52 -9.76 12.37
CA ILE A 428 34.75 -10.56 12.46
C ILE A 428 35.99 -9.78 11.98
N GLU A 429 37.18 -10.20 12.42
CA GLU A 429 38.45 -9.84 11.75
C GLU A 429 38.69 -10.74 10.53
N PHE A 430 38.72 -10.17 9.34
CA PHE A 430 39.04 -10.84 8.08
C PHE A 430 40.45 -10.45 7.59
N SER A 431 41.25 -11.44 7.19
CA SER A 431 42.59 -11.20 6.64
C SER A 431 42.56 -11.29 5.11
N SER A 432 42.81 -10.17 4.43
CA SER A 432 42.98 -10.16 2.96
C SER A 432 44.47 -10.10 2.57
N ASP A 433 44.80 -10.75 1.45
CA ASP A 433 46.11 -10.71 0.82
C ASP A 433 46.31 -9.50 -0.13
N GLY A 434 45.26 -8.70 -0.35
CA GLY A 434 45.22 -7.59 -1.30
C GLY A 434 44.68 -7.95 -2.68
N SER A 435 44.18 -9.18 -2.86
CA SER A 435 43.52 -9.64 -4.07
C SER A 435 42.05 -9.21 -4.14
N GLU A 436 41.37 -9.68 -5.18
CA GLU A 436 39.95 -9.43 -5.39
C GLU A 436 39.14 -10.64 -4.94
N HIS A 437 38.18 -10.39 -4.06
CA HIS A 437 37.36 -11.41 -3.43
C HIS A 437 35.96 -11.45 -4.04
N LEU A 438 35.42 -12.65 -4.25
CA LEU A 438 34.00 -12.84 -4.58
C LEU A 438 33.19 -12.70 -3.29
N VAL A 439 32.49 -11.59 -3.12
CA VAL A 439 31.63 -11.32 -1.96
C VAL A 439 30.17 -11.58 -2.34
N ILE A 440 29.48 -12.41 -1.56
CA ILE A 440 28.06 -12.72 -1.74
C ILE A 440 27.33 -12.56 -0.40
N LEU A 441 26.38 -11.65 -0.34
CA LEU A 441 25.40 -11.55 0.74
C LEU A 441 24.10 -12.21 0.28
N GLU A 442 23.58 -13.15 1.07
CA GLU A 442 22.22 -13.67 0.94
C GLU A 442 21.37 -13.20 2.13
N THR A 443 20.13 -12.76 1.89
CA THR A 443 19.20 -12.35 2.95
C THR A 443 17.76 -12.77 2.65
N MET A 444 17.10 -13.36 3.64
CA MET A 444 15.69 -13.72 3.61
C MET A 444 14.85 -12.50 3.98
N VAL A 445 13.96 -12.08 3.08
CA VAL A 445 13.11 -10.91 3.24
C VAL A 445 11.68 -11.35 3.55
N GLY A 446 11.07 -10.74 4.57
CA GLY A 446 9.83 -11.24 5.16
C GLY A 446 10.08 -12.43 6.09
N GLY A 447 9.06 -13.29 6.25
CA GLY A 447 9.14 -14.43 7.18
C GLY A 447 7.78 -14.89 7.66
N ILE A 448 7.73 -16.07 8.28
CA ILE A 448 6.53 -16.69 8.82
C ILE A 448 6.75 -17.10 10.27
N ALA A 449 5.83 -16.72 11.15
CA ALA A 449 5.80 -17.17 12.54
C ALA A 449 4.36 -17.45 12.98
N GLY A 450 4.14 -18.61 13.62
CA GLY A 450 2.79 -19.06 13.99
C GLY A 450 1.82 -19.20 12.81
N GLY A 451 2.34 -19.46 11.60
CA GLY A 451 1.55 -19.49 10.35
C GLY A 451 1.17 -18.11 9.78
N SER A 452 1.65 -17.00 10.37
CA SER A 452 1.38 -15.64 9.90
C SER A 452 2.60 -15.01 9.23
N LYS A 453 2.40 -14.33 8.10
CA LYS A 453 3.45 -13.60 7.36
C LYS A 453 3.85 -12.28 8.06
N ARG A 454 5.15 -11.97 8.08
CA ARG A 454 5.79 -10.72 8.58
C ARG A 454 5.97 -9.72 7.44
N ARG A 455 6.36 -8.46 7.72
CA ARG A 455 6.57 -7.45 6.67
C ARG A 455 7.77 -7.83 5.77
N PRO A 456 7.63 -7.79 4.43
CA PRO A 456 8.69 -8.13 3.49
C PRO A 456 9.60 -6.90 3.23
N GLU A 457 10.40 -6.55 4.23
CA GLU A 457 11.29 -5.38 4.19
C GLU A 457 12.72 -5.73 4.62
N LEU A 458 13.70 -4.97 4.13
CA LEU A 458 15.13 -5.26 4.35
C LEU A 458 15.62 -4.79 5.73
N GLY A 459 14.96 -3.80 6.34
CA GLY A 459 15.57 -3.05 7.46
C GLY A 459 16.89 -2.43 7.02
N GLU A 460 17.86 -2.26 7.92
CA GLU A 460 19.19 -1.78 7.55
C GLU A 460 20.09 -2.98 7.21
N THR A 461 19.96 -3.53 5.99
CA THR A 461 20.78 -4.66 5.55
C THR A 461 22.06 -4.16 4.90
N VAL A 462 23.20 -4.31 5.58
CA VAL A 462 24.50 -3.80 5.11
C VAL A 462 25.64 -4.81 5.31
N VAL A 463 26.67 -4.67 4.46
CA VAL A 463 28.03 -5.15 4.74
C VAL A 463 28.94 -3.93 4.84
N ALA A 464 29.59 -3.76 5.99
CA ALA A 464 30.50 -2.64 6.24
C ALA A 464 31.91 -3.13 6.57
N ILE A 465 32.90 -2.27 6.32
CA ILE A 465 34.32 -2.53 6.55
C ILE A 465 34.97 -1.41 7.35
N SER A 466 35.84 -1.79 8.29
CA SER A 466 36.82 -0.92 8.92
C SER A 466 38.24 -1.43 8.56
N PRO A 467 39.05 -0.65 7.83
CA PRO A 467 40.42 -1.03 7.45
C PRO A 467 41.36 -1.28 8.65
N GLU A 468 42.51 -1.90 8.39
CA GLU A 468 43.50 -2.19 9.44
C GLU A 468 44.02 -0.88 10.05
N GLY A 469 43.93 -0.73 11.37
CA GLY A 469 44.31 0.50 12.07
C GLY A 469 43.31 1.66 11.97
N SER A 470 42.12 1.43 11.41
CA SER A 470 41.00 2.39 11.42
C SER A 470 40.00 2.05 12.53
N GLU A 471 39.45 3.08 13.18
CA GLU A 471 38.28 2.93 14.05
C GLU A 471 36.97 3.20 13.29
N SER A 472 37.00 4.09 12.29
CA SER A 472 35.86 4.42 11.42
C SER A 472 35.45 3.27 10.49
N TRP A 473 34.18 3.30 10.09
CA TRP A 473 33.52 2.29 9.25
C TRP A 473 32.97 2.89 7.95
N SER A 474 32.88 2.07 6.91
CA SER A 474 32.33 2.44 5.60
C SER A 474 31.52 1.29 5.00
N LEU A 475 30.50 1.58 4.19
CA LEU A 475 29.80 0.55 3.42
C LEU A 475 30.77 -0.09 2.41
N LEU A 476 30.75 -1.42 2.32
CA LEU A 476 31.62 -2.15 1.40
C LEU A 476 31.25 -1.80 -0.06
N SER A 477 32.23 -1.45 -0.89
CA SER A 477 32.01 -1.16 -2.31
C SER A 477 32.98 -1.95 -3.20
N PRO A 478 32.51 -2.50 -4.34
CA PRO A 478 33.38 -2.98 -5.42
C PRO A 478 34.00 -1.84 -6.27
N GLY A 479 33.55 -0.60 -6.08
CA GLY A 479 33.94 0.57 -6.86
C GLY A 479 34.77 1.59 -6.09
N LYS A 480 34.77 2.83 -6.60
CA LYS A 480 35.42 3.98 -5.94
C LYS A 480 34.51 4.72 -4.96
N ARG A 481 33.22 4.37 -4.91
CA ARG A 481 32.24 5.02 -4.03
C ARG A 481 32.58 4.71 -2.58
N GLN A 482 32.59 5.74 -1.75
CA GLN A 482 32.83 5.63 -0.32
C GLN A 482 31.62 6.24 0.40
N VAL A 483 31.01 5.47 1.28
CA VAL A 483 29.89 5.92 2.13
C VAL A 483 30.29 5.66 3.57
N PRO A 484 30.59 6.70 4.37
CA PRO A 484 30.86 6.55 5.80
C PRO A 484 29.66 5.91 6.51
N TYR A 485 29.92 4.89 7.33
CA TYR A 485 28.88 4.17 8.06
C TYR A 485 28.65 4.77 9.44
N THR A 486 28.33 6.06 9.43
CA THR A 486 27.96 6.88 10.58
C THR A 486 26.48 7.27 10.47
N ASP A 487 25.89 7.85 11.51
CA ASP A 487 24.49 8.28 11.46
C ASP A 487 24.22 9.36 10.40
N GLU A 488 25.15 10.32 10.24
CA GLU A 488 25.11 11.34 9.19
C GLU A 488 25.34 10.75 7.79
N GLY A 489 26.39 9.92 7.64
CA GLY A 489 26.75 9.31 6.36
C GLY A 489 25.66 8.37 5.83
N TRP A 490 25.02 7.61 6.73
CA TRP A 490 23.86 6.80 6.39
C TRP A 490 22.64 7.66 6.00
N ALA A 491 22.31 8.71 6.76
CA ALA A 491 21.16 9.55 6.45
C ALA A 491 21.28 10.26 5.09
N ALA A 492 22.47 10.74 4.74
CA ALA A 492 22.76 11.33 3.44
C ALA A 492 22.65 10.29 2.30
N TYR A 493 23.20 9.09 2.51
CA TYR A 493 23.08 7.97 1.57
C TYR A 493 21.63 7.54 1.35
N GLU A 494 20.86 7.36 2.43
CA GLU A 494 19.45 6.97 2.37
C GLU A 494 18.61 7.99 1.57
N ALA A 495 18.81 9.30 1.82
CA ALA A 495 18.13 10.36 1.09
C ALA A 495 18.45 10.34 -0.43
N GLU A 496 19.72 10.17 -0.80
CA GLU A 496 20.13 10.04 -2.21
C GLU A 496 19.50 8.79 -2.87
N ARG A 497 19.59 7.62 -2.21
CA ARG A 497 19.09 6.36 -2.77
C ARG A 497 17.56 6.32 -2.85
N ARG A 498 16.84 7.01 -1.96
CA ARG A 498 15.37 7.17 -2.07
C ARG A 498 14.96 7.92 -3.34
N ASN A 499 15.72 8.93 -3.76
CA ASN A 499 15.46 9.64 -5.02
C ASN A 499 15.68 8.71 -6.23
N TRP A 500 16.78 7.97 -6.27
CA TRP A 500 17.01 6.97 -7.32
C TRP A 500 15.96 5.85 -7.33
N LEU A 501 15.51 5.37 -6.16
CA LEU A 501 14.42 4.39 -6.08
C LEU A 501 13.14 4.96 -6.70
N ALA A 502 12.84 6.26 -6.50
CA ALA A 502 11.70 6.90 -7.13
C ALA A 502 11.80 6.92 -8.67
N GLU A 503 13.00 7.18 -9.22
CA GLU A 503 13.29 7.12 -10.66
C GLU A 503 13.11 5.69 -11.22
N VAL A 504 13.78 4.69 -10.63
CA VAL A 504 13.67 3.27 -11.04
C VAL A 504 12.22 2.78 -10.99
N ASN A 505 11.49 3.15 -9.93
CA ASN A 505 10.09 2.78 -9.79
C ASN A 505 9.22 3.47 -10.86
N ALA A 506 9.50 4.73 -11.23
CA ALA A 506 8.79 5.42 -12.30
C ALA A 506 9.04 4.80 -13.67
N GLU A 507 10.29 4.41 -13.97
CA GLU A 507 10.64 3.67 -15.19
C GLU A 507 9.93 2.32 -15.26
N ALA A 508 9.93 1.55 -14.17
CA ALA A 508 9.24 0.26 -14.09
C ALA A 508 7.71 0.39 -14.31
N ARG A 509 7.06 1.40 -13.71
CA ARG A 509 5.64 1.71 -13.97
C ARG A 509 5.39 2.09 -15.43
N ALA A 510 6.25 2.91 -16.02
CA ALA A 510 6.10 3.37 -17.40
C ALA A 510 6.28 2.21 -18.40
N ALA A 511 7.25 1.32 -18.17
CA ALA A 511 7.45 0.12 -18.96
C ALA A 511 6.22 -0.79 -18.94
N LYS A 512 5.68 -1.08 -17.75
CA LYS A 512 4.46 -1.89 -17.60
C LYS A 512 3.24 -1.27 -18.29
N ARG A 513 2.97 0.03 -18.06
CA ARG A 513 1.88 0.75 -18.76
C ARG A 513 2.00 0.73 -20.28
N THR A 514 3.23 0.63 -20.82
CA THR A 514 3.46 0.55 -22.28
C THR A 514 2.95 -0.78 -22.86
N GLU A 515 2.90 -1.87 -22.09
CA GLU A 515 2.32 -3.16 -22.50
C GLU A 515 0.82 -3.01 -22.85
N HIS A 516 0.12 -2.09 -22.19
CA HIS A 516 -1.30 -1.77 -22.40
C HIS A 516 -1.56 -0.57 -23.34
N ALA A 517 -0.52 -0.01 -23.99
CA ALA A 517 -0.65 1.19 -24.82
C ALA A 517 -1.63 1.03 -25.99
N ALA A 518 -1.76 -0.18 -26.56
CA ALA A 518 -2.69 -0.48 -27.64
C ALA A 518 -4.17 -0.37 -27.20
N TYR A 519 -4.49 -0.83 -25.99
CA TYR A 519 -5.82 -0.68 -25.40
C TYR A 519 -6.17 0.81 -25.21
N TRP A 520 -5.24 1.58 -24.63
CA TRP A 520 -5.46 3.00 -24.42
C TRP A 520 -5.53 3.80 -25.72
N ALA A 521 -4.77 3.44 -26.76
CA ALA A 521 -4.89 4.03 -28.09
C ALA A 521 -6.31 3.82 -28.68
N LYS A 522 -6.89 2.62 -28.55
CA LYS A 522 -8.29 2.34 -28.93
C LYS A 522 -9.28 3.22 -28.15
N ARG A 523 -9.05 3.44 -26.85
CA ARG A 523 -9.86 4.37 -26.03
C ARG A 523 -9.76 5.82 -26.53
N ARG A 524 -8.57 6.30 -26.91
CA ARG A 524 -8.40 7.65 -27.51
C ARG A 524 -9.07 7.76 -28.88
N GLU A 525 -9.01 6.72 -29.71
CA GLU A 525 -9.70 6.71 -31.01
C GLU A 525 -11.23 6.77 -30.84
N ALA A 526 -11.78 6.05 -29.86
CA ALA A 526 -13.21 6.13 -29.53
C ALA A 526 -13.61 7.53 -29.06
N ALA A 527 -12.82 8.15 -28.17
CA ALA A 527 -13.04 9.52 -27.72
C ALA A 527 -12.99 10.54 -28.89
N ALA A 528 -12.01 10.41 -29.79
CA ALA A 528 -11.89 11.27 -30.97
C ALA A 528 -13.08 11.10 -31.95
N LYS A 529 -13.56 9.87 -32.16
CA LYS A 529 -14.77 9.59 -32.96
C LYS A 529 -16.01 10.21 -32.34
N TRP A 530 -16.19 10.04 -31.03
CA TRP A 530 -17.31 10.62 -30.29
C TRP A 530 -17.31 12.15 -30.40
N LEU A 531 -16.16 12.80 -30.18
CA LEU A 531 -15.98 14.25 -30.36
C LEU A 531 -16.30 14.72 -31.78
N ALA A 532 -15.91 13.95 -32.81
CA ALA A 532 -16.21 14.27 -34.20
C ALA A 532 -17.71 14.14 -34.55
N SER A 533 -18.45 13.29 -33.84
CA SER A 533 -19.91 13.13 -33.99
C SER A 533 -20.75 14.03 -33.08
N THR A 534 -20.14 14.65 -32.06
CA THR A 534 -20.83 15.45 -31.06
C THR A 534 -20.95 16.91 -31.52
N GLU A 535 -22.09 17.55 -31.22
CA GLU A 535 -22.27 18.96 -31.51
C GLU A 535 -21.28 19.82 -30.71
N LYS A 536 -20.54 20.67 -31.41
CA LYS A 536 -19.53 21.55 -30.79
C LYS A 536 -20.23 22.70 -30.09
N VAL A 537 -19.88 22.93 -28.83
CA VAL A 537 -20.33 24.13 -28.12
C VAL A 537 -19.63 25.37 -28.72
N PRO A 538 -20.37 26.35 -29.26
CA PRO A 538 -19.78 27.57 -29.78
C PRO A 538 -19.25 28.44 -28.62
N VAL A 539 -18.08 29.02 -28.80
CA VAL A 539 -17.57 30.04 -27.87
C VAL A 539 -18.27 31.37 -28.17
N PRO A 540 -18.92 32.02 -27.20
CA PRO A 540 -19.64 33.27 -27.44
C PRO A 540 -18.70 34.42 -27.82
N ALA A 541 -19.26 35.44 -28.49
CA ALA A 541 -18.53 36.67 -28.75
C ALA A 541 -18.31 37.42 -27.42
N LEU A 542 -17.06 37.87 -27.18
CA LEU A 542 -16.71 38.62 -25.97
C LEU A 542 -17.49 39.95 -25.93
N PRO A 543 -18.28 40.23 -24.88
CA PRO A 543 -19.01 41.49 -24.77
C PRO A 543 -18.05 42.70 -24.68
N LYS A 544 -18.50 43.84 -25.20
CA LYS A 544 -17.67 45.05 -25.29
C LYS A 544 -17.27 45.54 -23.88
N GLY A 545 -15.96 45.65 -23.65
CA GLY A 545 -15.40 46.14 -22.38
C GLY A 545 -14.94 45.03 -21.42
N TYR A 546 -15.25 43.77 -21.72
CA TYR A 546 -14.80 42.62 -20.93
C TYR A 546 -13.38 42.21 -21.37
N PRO A 547 -12.47 41.88 -20.45
CA PRO A 547 -11.15 41.37 -20.78
C PRO A 547 -11.17 39.84 -20.98
N ALA A 548 -10.26 39.32 -21.81
CA ALA A 548 -10.10 37.88 -22.04
C ALA A 548 -8.64 37.51 -22.31
N ASN A 549 -8.20 36.39 -21.73
CA ASN A 549 -6.97 35.70 -22.07
C ASN A 549 -7.25 34.44 -22.92
N ASN A 550 -8.38 33.77 -22.68
CA ASN A 550 -8.80 32.59 -23.43
C ASN A 550 -10.34 32.43 -23.48
N GLU A 551 -10.81 31.33 -24.05
CA GLU A 551 -12.23 31.04 -24.30
C GLU A 551 -13.09 31.00 -23.03
N ILE A 552 -12.52 30.67 -21.85
CA ILE A 552 -13.27 30.69 -20.58
C ILE A 552 -13.81 32.09 -20.32
N ASP A 553 -12.99 33.12 -20.54
CA ASP A 553 -13.35 34.51 -20.26
C ASP A 553 -14.48 35.01 -21.17
N HIS A 554 -14.63 34.43 -22.36
CA HIS A 554 -15.77 34.71 -23.25
C HIS A 554 -17.08 34.21 -22.65
N PHE A 555 -17.12 32.97 -22.15
CA PHE A 555 -18.31 32.42 -21.50
C PHE A 555 -18.66 33.18 -20.21
N ILE A 556 -17.67 33.48 -19.37
CA ILE A 556 -17.87 34.25 -18.13
C ILE A 556 -18.37 35.66 -18.46
N GLY A 557 -17.69 36.39 -19.35
CA GLY A 557 -18.10 37.74 -19.76
C GLY A 557 -19.51 37.77 -20.38
N SER A 558 -19.84 36.80 -21.23
CA SER A 558 -21.18 36.67 -21.81
C SER A 558 -22.27 36.39 -20.78
N LYS A 559 -22.00 35.58 -19.75
CA LYS A 559 -22.99 35.29 -18.70
C LYS A 559 -23.17 36.46 -17.74
N ILE A 560 -22.11 37.21 -17.42
CA ILE A 560 -22.20 38.46 -16.64
C ILE A 560 -23.05 39.49 -17.39
N ALA A 561 -22.77 39.74 -18.67
CA ALA A 561 -23.52 40.72 -19.47
C ALA A 561 -25.02 40.34 -19.63
N LEU A 562 -25.33 39.03 -19.70
CA LEU A 562 -26.72 38.55 -19.68
C LEU A 562 -27.38 38.84 -18.32
N ALA A 563 -26.72 38.45 -17.21
CA ALA A 563 -27.25 38.64 -15.87
C ALA A 563 -27.42 40.13 -15.49
N GLU A 564 -26.53 41.00 -15.96
CA GLU A 564 -26.64 42.46 -15.82
C GLU A 564 -27.92 42.97 -16.52
N GLY A 565 -28.20 42.50 -17.74
CA GLY A 565 -29.44 42.83 -18.47
C GLY A 565 -30.71 42.34 -17.78
N GLU A 566 -30.69 41.12 -17.23
CA GLU A 566 -31.80 40.56 -16.45
C GLU A 566 -32.05 41.34 -15.14
N ALA A 567 -30.99 41.75 -14.44
CA ALA A 567 -31.08 42.57 -13.24
C ALA A 567 -31.54 44.01 -13.52
N GLN A 568 -31.24 44.55 -14.70
CA GLN A 568 -31.83 45.81 -15.16
C GLN A 568 -33.34 45.65 -15.43
N ALA A 569 -33.78 44.53 -16.02
CA ALA A 569 -35.20 44.23 -16.21
C ALA A 569 -35.95 44.06 -14.88
N ARG A 570 -35.37 43.35 -13.88
CA ARG A 570 -35.91 43.21 -12.52
C ARG A 570 -36.26 44.56 -11.88
N LYS A 571 -35.45 45.60 -12.11
CA LYS A 571 -35.66 46.97 -11.59
C LYS A 571 -36.81 47.73 -12.27
N THR A 572 -37.46 47.15 -13.29
CA THR A 572 -38.60 47.77 -14.00
C THR A 572 -39.96 47.22 -13.58
N VAL A 573 -40.01 46.11 -12.84
CA VAL A 573 -41.23 45.48 -12.34
C VAL A 573 -41.44 45.80 -10.85
N SER A 574 -42.61 45.46 -10.30
CA SER A 574 -43.00 45.79 -8.92
C SER A 574 -43.32 44.58 -8.04
N VAL A 575 -43.13 43.37 -8.55
CA VAL A 575 -43.01 42.12 -7.78
C VAL A 575 -41.60 41.57 -7.94
N ASP A 576 -40.92 41.33 -6.82
CA ASP A 576 -39.57 40.78 -6.84
C ASP A 576 -39.56 39.25 -6.78
N TYR A 577 -38.90 38.60 -7.73
CA TYR A 577 -38.85 37.14 -7.76
C TYR A 577 -38.11 36.55 -6.55
N PHE A 578 -36.97 37.12 -6.14
CA PHE A 578 -36.15 36.53 -5.07
C PHE A 578 -36.67 36.89 -3.67
N GLU A 579 -37.20 38.10 -3.49
CA GLU A 579 -37.74 38.55 -2.19
C GLU A 579 -39.17 38.08 -1.92
N GLU A 580 -40.03 37.97 -2.94
CA GLU A 580 -41.47 37.70 -2.75
C GLU A 580 -41.91 36.34 -3.32
N VAL A 581 -41.54 36.00 -4.56
CA VAL A 581 -42.07 34.81 -5.27
C VAL A 581 -41.36 33.53 -4.86
N GLN A 582 -40.02 33.51 -4.86
CA GLN A 582 -39.23 32.31 -4.56
C GLN A 582 -39.46 31.80 -3.12
N PRO A 583 -39.58 32.64 -2.07
CA PRO A 583 -39.91 32.17 -0.73
C PRO A 583 -41.28 31.48 -0.66
N LEU A 584 -42.27 31.98 -1.41
CA LEU A 584 -43.59 31.37 -1.53
C LEU A 584 -43.52 30.00 -2.22
N LEU A 585 -42.83 29.90 -3.37
CA LEU A 585 -42.65 28.63 -4.08
C LEU A 585 -41.87 27.60 -3.25
N LYS A 586 -40.82 28.04 -2.53
CA LYS A 586 -40.09 27.20 -1.54
C LYS A 586 -41.01 26.66 -0.46
N ALA A 587 -41.88 27.50 0.11
CA ALA A 587 -42.75 27.13 1.22
C ALA A 587 -43.96 26.26 0.82
N ARG A 588 -44.44 26.35 -0.43
CA ARG A 588 -45.70 25.72 -0.86
C ARG A 588 -45.56 24.66 -1.95
N CYS A 589 -44.53 24.74 -2.80
CA CYS A 589 -44.46 24.01 -4.06
C CYS A 589 -43.28 23.06 -4.17
N TYR A 590 -42.10 23.43 -3.65
CA TYR A 590 -40.85 22.69 -3.89
C TYR A 590 -40.87 21.25 -3.35
N ASP A 591 -41.56 20.98 -2.24
CA ASP A 591 -41.80 19.62 -1.70
C ASP A 591 -42.33 18.61 -2.73
N CYS A 592 -42.98 19.09 -3.81
CA CYS A 592 -43.48 18.25 -4.90
C CYS A 592 -42.89 18.60 -6.28
N HIS A 593 -42.31 19.78 -6.46
CA HIS A 593 -41.92 20.35 -7.76
C HIS A 593 -40.47 20.82 -7.83
N GLN A 594 -39.58 20.20 -7.05
CA GLN A 594 -38.12 20.39 -7.09
C GLN A 594 -37.40 19.06 -7.33
N GLY A 595 -36.21 19.14 -7.96
CA GLY A 595 -35.28 18.02 -8.15
C GLY A 595 -35.77 16.91 -9.08
N GLY A 596 -35.00 15.81 -9.15
CA GLY A 596 -35.22 14.71 -10.09
C GLY A 596 -36.50 13.86 -9.89
N LYS A 597 -37.27 14.09 -8.81
CA LYS A 597 -38.51 13.36 -8.47
C LYS A 597 -39.78 14.24 -8.53
N SER A 598 -39.72 15.39 -9.23
CA SER A 598 -40.83 16.33 -9.36
C SER A 598 -42.11 15.70 -9.95
N LYS A 599 -43.27 15.95 -9.33
CA LYS A 599 -44.57 15.41 -9.77
C LYS A 599 -44.99 15.99 -11.10
N GLY A 600 -45.55 15.12 -11.95
CA GLY A 600 -45.97 15.50 -13.32
C GLY A 600 -44.83 15.99 -14.20
N ASP A 601 -43.58 15.74 -13.81
CA ASP A 601 -42.34 16.29 -14.39
C ASP A 601 -42.31 17.84 -14.40
N LEU A 602 -43.14 18.49 -13.58
CA LEU A 602 -43.17 19.95 -13.43
C LEU A 602 -42.15 20.39 -12.37
N ARG A 603 -41.14 21.15 -12.80
CA ARG A 603 -40.17 21.85 -11.95
C ARG A 603 -40.58 23.31 -11.78
N LEU A 604 -40.62 23.80 -10.54
CA LEU A 604 -40.95 25.19 -10.18
C LEU A 604 -39.74 25.96 -9.62
N ASP A 605 -38.57 25.32 -9.58
CA ASP A 605 -37.28 25.84 -9.11
C ASP A 605 -36.29 26.17 -10.24
N GLN A 606 -36.67 25.96 -11.50
CA GLN A 606 -35.88 26.25 -12.71
C GLN A 606 -36.68 27.12 -13.68
N HIS A 607 -36.14 28.28 -14.07
CA HIS A 607 -36.81 29.27 -14.90
C HIS A 607 -37.33 28.68 -16.23
N GLU A 608 -36.45 28.04 -17.01
CA GLU A 608 -36.79 27.45 -18.31
C GLU A 608 -37.79 26.30 -18.20
N ALA A 609 -37.79 25.59 -17.06
CA ALA A 609 -38.71 24.48 -16.83
C ALA A 609 -40.13 24.96 -16.50
N VAL A 610 -40.30 26.10 -15.84
CA VAL A 610 -41.63 26.71 -15.62
C VAL A 610 -42.23 27.20 -16.93
N LEU A 611 -41.41 27.78 -17.81
CA LEU A 611 -41.84 28.22 -19.15
C LEU A 611 -42.21 27.04 -20.08
N LYS A 612 -41.62 25.86 -19.87
CA LYS A 612 -41.96 24.63 -20.59
C LYS A 612 -43.17 23.89 -19.98
N GLY A 613 -43.25 23.91 -18.65
CA GLY A 613 -44.25 23.21 -17.86
C GLY A 613 -44.09 21.68 -17.80
N GLY A 614 -45.10 21.02 -17.22
CA GLY A 614 -45.10 19.58 -16.96
C GLY A 614 -45.73 18.74 -18.07
N LYS A 615 -45.97 17.46 -17.77
CA LYS A 615 -46.54 16.46 -18.69
C LYS A 615 -47.94 16.76 -19.24
N SER A 616 -48.74 17.56 -18.53
CA SER A 616 -50.20 17.58 -18.71
C SER A 616 -50.78 18.92 -19.19
N ASP A 617 -50.19 20.04 -18.76
CA ASP A 617 -50.89 21.34 -18.73
C ASP A 617 -50.33 22.39 -19.71
N GLY A 618 -49.28 22.04 -20.47
CA GLY A 618 -48.45 23.03 -21.16
C GLY A 618 -47.62 23.86 -20.16
N PRO A 619 -47.19 25.08 -20.53
CA PRO A 619 -46.41 25.97 -19.66
C PRO A 619 -47.04 26.17 -18.28
N ALA A 620 -46.21 26.16 -17.24
CA ALA A 620 -46.65 26.53 -15.90
C ALA A 620 -46.80 28.05 -15.78
N VAL A 621 -45.91 28.81 -16.42
CA VAL A 621 -46.03 30.26 -16.57
C VAL A 621 -45.86 30.65 -18.03
N VAL A 622 -46.76 31.51 -18.50
CA VAL A 622 -46.68 32.23 -19.76
C VAL A 622 -46.46 33.71 -19.41
N PRO A 623 -45.25 34.26 -19.61
CA PRO A 623 -44.94 35.66 -19.32
C PRO A 623 -45.96 36.65 -19.90
N GLY A 624 -46.60 37.44 -19.04
CA GLY A 624 -47.62 38.43 -19.41
C GLY A 624 -49.02 37.88 -19.66
N ASP A 625 -49.25 36.56 -19.52
CA ASP A 625 -50.55 35.91 -19.72
C ASP A 625 -50.94 35.07 -18.49
N VAL A 626 -51.73 35.68 -17.62
CA VAL A 626 -52.20 35.08 -16.36
C VAL A 626 -53.19 33.93 -16.63
N ASP A 627 -54.08 34.09 -17.61
CA ASP A 627 -55.09 33.08 -17.96
C ASP A 627 -54.47 31.87 -18.68
N GLY A 628 -53.41 32.09 -19.46
CA GLY A 628 -52.60 31.04 -20.09
C GLY A 628 -51.63 30.32 -19.14
N SER A 629 -51.43 30.82 -17.91
CA SER A 629 -50.46 30.27 -16.95
C SER A 629 -51.08 29.20 -16.05
N SER A 630 -50.80 27.92 -16.34
CA SER A 630 -51.40 26.81 -15.58
C SER A 630 -51.05 26.81 -14.09
N LEU A 631 -49.91 27.41 -13.67
CA LEU A 631 -49.58 27.61 -12.25
C LEU A 631 -50.66 28.44 -11.55
N VAL A 632 -51.07 29.57 -12.12
CA VAL A 632 -52.06 30.48 -11.53
C VAL A 632 -53.44 29.81 -11.46
N PHE A 633 -53.84 29.14 -12.55
CA PHE A 633 -55.08 28.34 -12.58
C PHE A 633 -55.10 27.27 -11.48
N ARG A 634 -54.02 26.48 -11.34
CA ARG A 634 -53.91 25.39 -10.37
C ARG A 634 -53.96 25.89 -8.91
N VAL A 635 -53.33 27.02 -8.58
CA VAL A 635 -53.34 27.57 -7.21
C VAL A 635 -54.62 28.34 -6.86
N GLY A 636 -55.38 28.77 -7.88
CA GLY A 636 -56.66 29.47 -7.71
C GLY A 636 -57.91 28.58 -7.77
N ALA A 637 -57.78 27.25 -7.92
CA ALA A 637 -58.90 26.33 -8.03
C ALA A 637 -59.53 26.00 -6.66
N ASP A 638 -60.86 26.11 -6.54
CA ASP A 638 -61.56 25.95 -5.25
C ASP A 638 -61.63 24.50 -4.72
N ALA A 639 -61.65 23.49 -5.60
CA ALA A 639 -61.77 22.08 -5.24
C ALA A 639 -61.44 21.13 -6.40
N GLY A 640 -61.16 19.86 -6.09
CA GLY A 640 -60.98 18.77 -7.06
C GLY A 640 -59.52 18.32 -7.20
N ASP A 641 -59.21 17.54 -8.24
CA ASP A 641 -57.83 17.13 -8.56
C ASP A 641 -56.99 18.28 -9.13
N ASP A 642 -57.62 19.43 -9.44
CA ASP A 642 -56.95 20.58 -10.05
C ASP A 642 -56.32 21.57 -9.08
N ILE A 643 -56.63 21.50 -7.78
CA ILE A 643 -56.06 22.39 -6.76
C ILE A 643 -54.61 22.05 -6.42
N MET A 644 -53.76 23.08 -6.34
CA MET A 644 -52.36 22.98 -5.87
C MET A 644 -52.11 23.95 -4.70
N PRO A 645 -51.50 23.50 -3.58
CA PRO A 645 -51.06 22.13 -3.32
C PRO A 645 -52.25 21.20 -2.97
N PRO A 646 -52.26 19.93 -3.44
CA PRO A 646 -53.37 18.99 -3.22
C PRO A 646 -53.37 18.40 -1.80
N LYS A 647 -52.41 18.80 -0.96
CA LYS A 647 -52.27 18.43 0.45
C LYS A 647 -51.61 19.58 1.21
N GLY A 648 -52.25 20.03 2.28
CA GLY A 648 -51.86 21.22 3.04
C GLY A 648 -52.95 22.28 2.96
N GLU A 649 -52.69 23.45 3.56
CA GLU A 649 -53.52 24.63 3.37
C GLU A 649 -53.32 25.19 1.95
N PRO A 650 -54.38 25.54 1.21
CA PRO A 650 -54.29 26.27 -0.05
C PRO A 650 -53.52 27.60 0.10
N LEU A 651 -53.09 28.16 -1.03
CA LEU A 651 -52.55 29.52 -1.04
C LEU A 651 -53.68 30.51 -0.69
N THR A 652 -53.36 31.50 0.12
CA THR A 652 -54.28 32.60 0.43
C THR A 652 -54.51 33.49 -0.80
N GLU A 653 -55.62 34.22 -0.84
CA GLU A 653 -55.91 35.20 -1.93
C GLU A 653 -54.73 36.15 -2.20
N LYS A 654 -53.95 36.51 -1.17
CA LYS A 654 -52.75 37.35 -1.31
C LYS A 654 -51.58 36.63 -1.97
N GLU A 655 -51.35 35.36 -1.62
CA GLU A 655 -50.29 34.53 -2.23
C GLU A 655 -50.63 34.22 -3.69
N VAL A 656 -51.91 33.97 -4.01
CA VAL A 656 -52.38 33.82 -5.41
C VAL A 656 -52.23 35.14 -6.16
N ALA A 657 -52.69 36.27 -5.62
CA ALA A 657 -52.56 37.58 -6.26
C ALA A 657 -51.10 37.99 -6.51
N LEU A 658 -50.17 37.62 -5.62
CA LEU A 658 -48.73 37.83 -5.81
C LEU A 658 -48.21 37.07 -7.04
N LEU A 659 -48.55 35.78 -7.16
CA LEU A 659 -48.18 34.97 -8.32
C LEU A 659 -48.82 35.49 -9.62
N SER A 660 -50.12 35.83 -9.60
CA SER A 660 -50.80 36.42 -10.76
C SER A 660 -50.14 37.72 -11.20
N LYS A 661 -49.81 38.62 -10.27
CA LYS A 661 -49.19 39.91 -10.57
C LYS A 661 -47.76 39.74 -11.10
N TRP A 662 -46.97 38.82 -10.53
CA TRP A 662 -45.65 38.48 -11.08
C TRP A 662 -45.75 37.99 -12.53
N VAL A 663 -46.73 37.13 -12.84
CA VAL A 663 -46.99 36.66 -14.22
C VAL A 663 -47.43 37.81 -15.13
N GLU A 664 -48.34 38.67 -14.68
CA GLU A 664 -48.81 39.87 -15.40
C GLU A 664 -47.66 40.83 -15.75
N GLU A 665 -46.71 41.03 -14.81
CA GLU A 665 -45.50 41.83 -15.00
C GLU A 665 -44.42 41.13 -15.87
N GLY A 666 -44.77 40.04 -16.57
CA GLY A 666 -43.87 39.34 -17.49
C GLY A 666 -43.02 38.25 -16.83
N ALA A 667 -43.37 37.82 -15.62
CA ALA A 667 -42.71 36.74 -14.87
C ALA A 667 -41.18 36.91 -14.75
N ILE A 668 -40.70 38.15 -14.60
CA ILE A 668 -39.27 38.45 -14.58
C ILE A 668 -38.58 37.68 -13.45
N TRP A 669 -37.67 36.79 -13.84
CA TRP A 669 -36.90 35.90 -12.97
C TRP A 669 -35.45 35.86 -13.50
N PRO A 670 -34.57 36.73 -13.01
CA PRO A 670 -33.14 36.69 -13.35
C PRO A 670 -32.49 35.38 -12.86
N HIS A 671 -31.52 34.87 -13.60
CA HIS A 671 -30.84 33.62 -13.21
C HIS A 671 -30.00 33.75 -11.93
N PHE A 672 -29.63 34.98 -11.53
CA PHE A 672 -28.85 35.25 -10.34
C PHE A 672 -29.37 36.45 -9.54
N ASP A 673 -29.31 36.32 -8.22
CA ASP A 673 -29.56 37.39 -7.26
C ASP A 673 -28.23 38.11 -6.97
N THR A 674 -27.83 39.01 -7.88
CA THR A 674 -26.57 39.75 -7.79
C THR A 674 -26.76 41.23 -8.11
N ASP A 675 -26.42 42.12 -7.17
CA ASP A 675 -26.46 43.56 -7.38
C ASP A 675 -25.17 44.13 -8.00
N ASN A 676 -24.03 43.45 -7.80
CA ASN A 676 -22.73 43.85 -8.32
C ASN A 676 -22.34 43.01 -9.54
N PHE A 677 -21.95 43.68 -10.62
CA PHE A 677 -21.44 43.10 -11.86
C PHE A 677 -20.01 43.58 -12.20
N GLU A 678 -19.42 44.40 -11.34
CA GLU A 678 -18.06 44.92 -11.56
C GLU A 678 -17.01 43.82 -11.41
N LEU A 679 -16.17 43.73 -12.44
CA LEU A 679 -15.07 42.78 -12.52
C LEU A 679 -13.84 43.33 -11.81
N THR A 680 -13.25 42.57 -10.87
CA THR A 680 -11.93 42.95 -10.34
C THR A 680 -10.86 42.84 -11.43
N GLY A 681 -9.90 43.76 -11.39
CA GLY A 681 -8.72 43.75 -12.28
C GLY A 681 -7.82 42.54 -12.03
N LEU A 682 -6.74 42.39 -12.78
CA LEU A 682 -5.73 41.37 -12.49
C LEU A 682 -5.11 41.60 -11.10
N SER A 683 -4.80 40.51 -10.40
CA SER A 683 -3.96 40.57 -9.19
C SER A 683 -2.57 41.07 -9.54
N ASP A 684 -1.85 41.63 -8.57
CA ASP A 684 -0.43 41.92 -8.73
C ASP A 684 0.39 40.62 -8.87
N ASP A 685 1.63 40.77 -9.32
CA ASP A 685 2.51 39.65 -9.65
C ASP A 685 2.94 38.81 -8.42
N TYR A 686 2.99 39.39 -7.22
CA TYR A 686 3.28 38.68 -5.98
C TYR A 686 2.07 37.85 -5.52
N ALA A 687 0.88 38.47 -5.49
CA ALA A 687 -0.37 37.79 -5.17
C ALA A 687 -0.69 36.66 -6.18
N PHE A 688 -0.49 36.91 -7.47
CA PHE A 688 -0.61 35.88 -8.52
C PHE A 688 0.33 34.70 -8.26
N LEU A 689 1.63 34.95 -8.02
CA LEU A 689 2.59 33.87 -7.80
C LEU A 689 2.25 33.06 -6.54
N ARG A 690 1.89 33.73 -5.42
CA ARG A 690 1.49 33.05 -4.17
C ARG A 690 0.24 32.19 -4.37
N ARG A 691 -0.81 32.71 -5.03
CA ARG A 691 -2.00 31.92 -5.36
C ARG A 691 -1.63 30.71 -6.22
N LEU A 692 -0.88 30.93 -7.29
CA LEU A 692 -0.47 29.90 -8.22
C LEU A 692 0.31 28.77 -7.54
N THR A 693 1.31 29.07 -6.69
CA THR A 693 2.07 28.00 -6.00
C THR A 693 1.23 27.28 -4.95
N LEU A 694 0.34 27.97 -4.24
CA LEU A 694 -0.56 27.34 -3.27
C LEU A 694 -1.58 26.42 -3.95
N ASP A 695 -2.08 26.78 -5.14
CA ASP A 695 -3.04 25.97 -5.92
C ASP A 695 -2.41 24.82 -6.71
N THR A 696 -1.10 24.89 -6.99
CA THR A 696 -0.37 23.87 -7.78
C THR A 696 0.55 23.00 -6.92
N ALA A 697 1.43 23.60 -6.13
CA ALA A 697 2.43 22.94 -5.30
C ALA A 697 2.04 22.84 -3.82
N GLY A 698 0.96 23.47 -3.39
CA GLY A 698 0.45 23.41 -2.02
C GLY A 698 1.19 24.26 -0.98
N VAL A 699 2.28 24.93 -1.39
CA VAL A 699 3.18 25.73 -0.53
C VAL A 699 3.48 27.09 -1.17
N PRO A 700 3.90 28.12 -0.41
CA PRO A 700 4.42 29.37 -0.98
C PRO A 700 5.68 29.12 -1.84
N PRO A 701 6.01 30.03 -2.78
CA PRO A 701 7.22 29.90 -3.59
C PRO A 701 8.47 30.07 -2.72
N THR A 702 9.53 29.33 -3.07
CA THR A 702 10.87 29.60 -2.53
C THR A 702 11.44 30.91 -3.09
N GLU A 703 12.45 31.50 -2.41
CA GLU A 703 13.11 32.73 -2.89
C GLU A 703 13.63 32.60 -4.33
N ALA A 704 14.18 31.44 -4.70
CA ALA A 704 14.65 31.15 -6.06
C ALA A 704 13.51 31.10 -7.10
N GLU A 705 12.31 30.68 -6.70
CA GLU A 705 11.12 30.68 -7.58
C GLU A 705 10.55 32.09 -7.76
N ILE A 706 10.64 32.94 -6.74
CA ILE A 706 10.32 34.38 -6.83
C ILE A 706 11.31 35.06 -7.79
N GLU A 707 12.62 34.85 -7.60
CA GLU A 707 13.67 35.40 -8.47
C GLU A 707 13.50 34.96 -9.93
N ALA A 708 13.25 33.67 -10.18
CA ALA A 708 13.00 33.14 -11.51
C ALA A 708 11.76 33.78 -12.18
N PHE A 709 10.68 33.99 -11.42
CA PHE A 709 9.46 34.62 -11.94
C PHE A 709 9.65 36.09 -12.32
N PHE A 710 10.30 36.89 -11.47
CA PHE A 710 10.54 38.30 -11.76
C PHE A 710 11.64 38.54 -12.80
N SER A 711 12.52 37.56 -13.02
CA SER A 711 13.54 37.57 -14.09
C SER A 711 12.96 37.27 -15.49
N ALA A 712 11.79 36.63 -15.59
CA ALA A 712 11.12 36.33 -16.85
C ALA A 712 10.39 37.57 -17.44
N ASP A 713 10.15 37.57 -18.76
CA ASP A 713 9.48 38.66 -19.47
C ASP A 713 8.09 38.92 -18.84
N PRO A 714 7.75 40.18 -18.46
CA PRO A 714 6.43 40.55 -17.95
C PRO A 714 5.23 40.03 -18.77
N LYS A 715 5.40 39.78 -20.07
CA LYS A 715 4.34 39.30 -20.97
C LYS A 715 4.11 37.79 -20.90
N THR A 716 5.10 37.00 -20.47
CA THR A 716 5.04 35.52 -20.51
C THR A 716 5.26 34.87 -19.15
N ARG A 717 5.86 35.56 -18.18
CA ARG A 717 6.19 35.05 -16.83
C ARG A 717 5.07 34.27 -16.14
N ARG A 718 3.81 34.69 -16.32
CA ARG A 718 2.64 34.02 -15.72
C ARG A 718 2.39 32.65 -16.33
N THR A 719 2.37 32.56 -17.66
CA THR A 719 2.23 31.30 -18.39
C THR A 719 3.45 30.39 -18.18
N GLU A 720 4.67 30.93 -18.17
CA GLU A 720 5.90 30.18 -17.90
C GLU A 720 5.91 29.61 -16.46
N ALA A 721 5.45 30.37 -15.47
CA ALA A 721 5.30 29.88 -14.10
C ALA A 721 4.21 28.80 -13.97
N ILE A 722 3.08 28.96 -14.67
CA ILE A 722 2.02 27.93 -14.73
C ILE A 722 2.59 26.63 -15.30
N ASP A 723 3.31 26.69 -16.42
CA ASP A 723 3.87 25.51 -17.07
C ASP A 723 4.96 24.84 -16.22
N ARG A 724 5.83 25.63 -15.56
CA ARG A 724 6.83 25.13 -14.62
C ARG A 724 6.21 24.44 -13.41
N LEU A 725 5.18 25.03 -12.80
CA LEU A 725 4.57 24.51 -11.57
C LEU A 725 3.63 23.33 -11.82
N LEU A 726 2.99 23.25 -13.00
CA LEU A 726 2.26 22.04 -13.40
C LEU A 726 3.22 20.87 -13.70
N ALA A 727 4.45 21.13 -14.13
CA ALA A 727 5.47 20.08 -14.29
C ALA A 727 6.10 19.62 -12.95
N ASP A 728 5.88 20.34 -11.85
CA ASP A 728 6.49 20.07 -10.55
C ASP A 728 5.91 18.82 -9.86
N SER A 729 6.74 18.06 -9.14
CA SER A 729 6.30 16.86 -8.41
C SER A 729 5.46 17.19 -7.17
N ARG A 730 5.59 18.41 -6.59
CA ARG A 730 4.75 18.93 -5.50
C ARG A 730 3.26 18.97 -5.87
N TRP A 731 2.93 18.97 -7.17
CA TRP A 731 1.56 18.75 -7.64
C TRP A 731 0.93 17.50 -7.05
N ALA A 732 1.65 16.38 -7.01
CA ALA A 732 1.11 15.14 -6.46
C ALA A 732 0.80 15.30 -4.97
N ASP A 733 1.77 15.80 -4.19
CA ASP A 733 1.62 16.05 -2.75
C ASP A 733 0.41 16.93 -2.43
N HIS A 734 0.25 18.05 -3.14
CA HIS A 734 -0.85 18.99 -2.93
C HIS A 734 -2.24 18.37 -3.16
N TRP A 735 -2.36 17.47 -4.13
CA TRP A 735 -3.63 16.81 -4.46
C TRP A 735 -3.98 15.63 -3.53
N MET A 736 -3.04 15.12 -2.73
CA MET A 736 -3.25 13.95 -1.88
C MET A 736 -4.37 14.13 -0.85
N GLY A 737 -4.36 15.22 -0.07
CA GLY A 737 -5.35 15.46 0.99
C GLY A 737 -6.79 15.50 0.45
N TYR A 738 -6.99 16.08 -0.73
CA TYR A 738 -8.28 16.13 -1.43
C TYR A 738 -8.73 14.74 -1.91
N TRP A 739 -7.87 13.99 -2.60
CA TRP A 739 -8.25 12.67 -3.11
C TRP A 739 -8.40 11.62 -2.02
N GLN A 740 -7.65 11.72 -0.92
CA GLN A 740 -7.88 10.90 0.28
C GLN A 740 -9.28 11.13 0.86
N ASP A 741 -9.81 12.36 0.83
CA ASP A 741 -11.17 12.65 1.28
C ASP A 741 -12.25 12.21 0.30
N VAL A 742 -12.06 12.46 -1.00
CA VAL A 742 -13.02 12.08 -2.06
C VAL A 742 -13.14 10.56 -2.18
N LEU A 743 -12.05 9.82 -2.01
CA LEU A 743 -12.05 8.35 -2.08
C LEU A 743 -12.27 7.67 -0.72
N ALA A 744 -12.47 8.44 0.37
CA ALA A 744 -12.53 7.95 1.74
C ALA A 744 -11.40 6.95 2.06
N GLU A 745 -10.17 7.34 1.74
CA GLU A 745 -8.96 6.69 2.24
C GLU A 745 -8.95 6.84 3.75
N ASN A 746 -9.20 5.76 4.49
CA ASN A 746 -9.36 5.81 5.92
C ASN A 746 -8.00 5.57 6.60
N PRO A 747 -7.36 6.63 7.16
CA PRO A 747 -6.03 6.54 7.75
C PRO A 747 -6.12 6.03 9.20
N ASN A 748 -7.31 5.61 9.63
CA ASN A 748 -7.60 5.23 10.99
C ASN A 748 -6.86 3.96 11.34
N ILE A 749 -5.87 4.12 12.22
CA ILE A 749 -5.10 3.08 12.91
C ILE A 749 -4.32 2.16 11.96
N ILE A 750 -3.02 2.09 12.17
CA ILE A 750 -2.09 1.15 11.51
C ILE A 750 -2.25 -0.33 11.94
N ASN A 751 -3.50 -0.75 12.20
CA ASN A 751 -3.94 -2.11 12.44
C ASN A 751 -5.04 -2.43 11.39
N PRO A 752 -4.77 -3.31 10.41
CA PRO A 752 -5.71 -3.60 9.32
C PRO A 752 -7.11 -4.05 9.78
N THR A 753 -7.24 -4.58 10.99
CA THR A 753 -8.53 -5.04 11.54
C THR A 753 -9.51 -3.90 11.83
N LEU A 754 -9.03 -2.65 11.89
CA LEU A 754 -9.81 -1.46 12.25
C LEU A 754 -10.17 -0.55 11.06
N ASN A 755 -10.46 -1.18 9.92
CA ASN A 755 -11.02 -0.56 8.72
C ASN A 755 -10.07 0.41 8.00
N ASN A 756 -8.77 0.16 8.08
CA ASN A 756 -7.73 0.95 7.40
C ASN A 756 -7.74 0.65 5.89
N THR A 757 -7.72 1.71 5.06
CA THR A 757 -7.53 1.60 3.59
C THR A 757 -6.30 2.38 3.11
N GLY A 758 -5.45 2.81 4.04
CA GLY A 758 -4.33 3.69 3.83
C GLY A 758 -3.33 3.31 2.74
N PRO A 759 -2.96 2.03 2.51
CA PRO A 759 -1.91 1.71 1.56
C PRO A 759 -2.13 2.20 0.13
N PHE A 760 -3.35 2.19 -0.41
CA PHE A 760 -3.58 2.60 -1.81
C PHE A 760 -3.27 4.08 -2.08
N ARG A 761 -3.03 4.89 -1.03
CA ARG A 761 -2.53 6.27 -1.16
C ARG A 761 -1.23 6.36 -1.96
N TRP A 762 -0.40 5.32 -1.98
CA TRP A 762 0.84 5.32 -2.74
C TRP A 762 0.60 5.22 -4.26
N TRP A 763 -0.30 4.34 -4.70
CA TRP A 763 -0.78 4.33 -6.09
C TRP A 763 -1.45 5.66 -6.48
N LEU A 764 -2.19 6.29 -5.56
CA LEU A 764 -2.81 7.59 -5.79
C LEU A 764 -1.75 8.69 -6.03
N GLN A 765 -0.70 8.74 -5.19
CA GLN A 765 0.42 9.68 -5.38
C GLN A 765 1.17 9.40 -6.69
N GLU A 766 1.52 8.14 -6.96
CA GLU A 766 2.18 7.73 -8.21
C GLU A 766 1.34 8.11 -9.45
N SER A 767 0.02 7.99 -9.37
CA SER A 767 -0.88 8.35 -10.48
C SER A 767 -0.91 9.85 -10.77
N LEU A 768 -0.72 10.69 -9.75
CA LEU A 768 -0.63 12.15 -9.88
C LEU A 768 0.77 12.61 -10.33
N LEU A 769 1.83 11.93 -9.89
CA LEU A 769 3.21 12.13 -10.37
C LEU A 769 3.31 11.78 -11.86
N ASP A 770 2.79 10.62 -12.25
CA ASP A 770 2.82 10.08 -13.61
C ASP A 770 1.87 10.82 -14.59
N ASN A 771 1.18 11.88 -14.14
CA ASN A 771 0.09 12.60 -14.82
C ASN A 771 -0.89 11.65 -15.55
N LYS A 772 -1.40 10.62 -14.86
CA LYS A 772 -2.31 9.67 -15.49
C LYS A 772 -3.59 10.38 -15.97
N PRO A 773 -4.03 10.13 -17.22
CA PRO A 773 -5.37 10.48 -17.67
C PRO A 773 -6.44 10.04 -16.68
N ALA A 774 -7.46 10.87 -16.45
CA ALA A 774 -8.47 10.57 -15.44
C ALA A 774 -9.30 9.32 -15.76
N ASP A 775 -9.48 8.99 -17.04
CA ASP A 775 -10.12 7.73 -17.46
C ASP A 775 -9.27 6.51 -17.05
N LEU A 776 -7.95 6.56 -17.25
CA LEU A 776 -7.02 5.53 -16.75
C LEU A 776 -7.04 5.43 -15.21
N PHE A 777 -6.95 6.57 -14.51
CA PHE A 777 -6.99 6.61 -13.04
C PHE A 777 -8.25 5.96 -12.48
N VAL A 778 -9.42 6.26 -13.06
CA VAL A 778 -10.70 5.67 -12.62
C VAL A 778 -10.83 4.21 -13.02
N THR A 779 -10.32 3.80 -14.19
CA THR A 779 -10.27 2.38 -14.57
C THR A 779 -9.42 1.55 -13.61
N GLU A 780 -8.20 1.97 -13.30
CA GLU A 780 -7.32 1.25 -12.35
C GLU A 780 -7.96 1.15 -10.95
N LEU A 781 -8.59 2.23 -10.47
CA LEU A 781 -9.30 2.25 -9.18
C LEU A 781 -10.46 1.27 -9.13
N ILE A 782 -11.25 1.16 -10.21
CA ILE A 782 -12.44 0.31 -10.25
C ILE A 782 -12.08 -1.16 -10.44
N ARG A 783 -11.06 -1.48 -11.26
CA ARG A 783 -10.55 -2.86 -11.41
C ARG A 783 -9.98 -3.42 -10.11
N MET A 784 -9.45 -2.56 -9.24
CA MET A 784 -8.87 -2.94 -7.94
C MET A 784 -7.75 -3.98 -8.07
N GLU A 785 -6.92 -3.86 -9.10
CA GLU A 785 -5.75 -4.72 -9.33
C GLU A 785 -4.60 -4.42 -8.34
N GLY A 786 -3.60 -5.31 -8.31
CA GLY A 786 -2.36 -5.11 -7.55
C GLY A 786 -2.47 -5.45 -6.06
N SER A 787 -1.61 -4.82 -5.25
CA SER A 787 -1.43 -5.13 -3.84
C SER A 787 -2.51 -4.52 -2.94
N GLU A 788 -3.13 -5.35 -2.10
CA GLU A 788 -4.05 -4.90 -1.05
C GLU A 788 -3.32 -4.04 0.02
N ARG A 789 -2.03 -4.31 0.27
CA ARG A 789 -1.32 -3.90 1.50
C ARG A 789 -0.08 -3.03 1.31
N PHE A 790 0.53 -3.08 0.12
CA PHE A 790 1.75 -2.34 -0.22
C PHE A 790 1.50 -1.25 -1.27
N GLY A 791 0.22 -0.99 -1.54
CA GLY A 791 -0.26 0.26 -2.13
C GLY A 791 -0.68 0.19 -3.59
N GLY A 792 -1.28 -0.91 -4.02
CA GLY A 792 -2.03 -0.98 -5.27
C GLY A 792 -3.51 -0.58 -5.09
N PRO A 793 -4.27 -0.39 -6.18
CA PRO A 793 -5.70 -0.16 -6.19
C PRO A 793 -6.53 -1.19 -5.40
N ALA A 794 -6.08 -2.44 -5.29
CA ALA A 794 -6.74 -3.48 -4.50
C ALA A 794 -7.03 -3.04 -3.04
N GLY A 795 -6.18 -2.20 -2.44
CA GLY A 795 -6.41 -1.64 -1.10
C GLY A 795 -7.63 -0.71 -1.00
N PHE A 796 -8.16 -0.22 -2.13
CA PHE A 796 -9.46 0.47 -2.17
C PHE A 796 -10.61 -0.50 -1.89
N GLY A 797 -10.49 -1.79 -2.24
CA GLY A 797 -11.53 -2.80 -1.97
C GLY A 797 -11.67 -3.17 -0.49
N THR A 798 -10.61 -2.98 0.30
CA THR A 798 -10.58 -3.28 1.74
C THR A 798 -11.56 -2.38 2.52
N ALA A 799 -12.35 -2.98 3.43
CA ALA A 799 -13.08 -2.29 4.50
C ALA A 799 -13.55 -3.32 5.55
N SER A 800 -12.73 -3.61 6.56
CA SER A 800 -12.94 -4.71 7.51
C SER A 800 -14.15 -4.59 8.45
N GLN A 801 -14.82 -3.43 8.52
CA GLN A 801 -15.94 -3.19 9.44
C GLN A 801 -17.25 -2.76 8.75
N ASN A 802 -17.34 -2.86 7.43
CA ASN A 802 -18.61 -2.70 6.72
C ASN A 802 -19.23 -4.08 6.45
N ASP A 803 -20.55 -4.23 6.67
CA ASP A 803 -21.30 -5.44 6.35
C ASP A 803 -21.45 -5.68 4.84
N VAL A 804 -21.32 -4.62 4.03
CA VAL A 804 -21.23 -4.68 2.56
C VAL A 804 -20.19 -3.66 2.05
N PRO A 805 -18.88 -3.97 2.10
CA PRO A 805 -17.81 -3.06 1.68
C PRO A 805 -18.04 -2.38 0.33
N MET A 806 -18.45 -3.16 -0.67
CA MET A 806 -18.66 -2.67 -2.03
C MET A 806 -19.87 -1.73 -2.20
N ALA A 807 -20.80 -1.69 -1.25
CA ALA A 807 -21.84 -0.66 -1.24
C ALA A 807 -21.27 0.70 -0.81
N ALA A 808 -20.32 0.74 0.13
CA ALA A 808 -19.60 1.97 0.46
C ALA A 808 -18.74 2.43 -0.73
N LYS A 809 -18.05 1.51 -1.41
CA LYS A 809 -17.28 1.82 -2.62
C LYS A 809 -18.18 2.29 -3.78
N GLY A 810 -19.38 1.73 -3.91
CA GLY A 810 -20.41 2.20 -4.84
C GLY A 810 -20.79 3.66 -4.62
N ILE A 811 -21.07 4.06 -3.36
CA ILE A 811 -21.35 5.46 -2.98
C ILE A 811 -20.17 6.39 -3.30
N ILE A 812 -18.94 5.95 -3.03
CA ILE A 812 -17.72 6.72 -3.34
C ILE A 812 -17.59 6.92 -4.85
N VAL A 813 -17.69 5.85 -5.65
CA VAL A 813 -17.53 5.91 -7.11
C VAL A 813 -18.63 6.75 -7.78
N SER A 814 -19.89 6.61 -7.36
CA SER A 814 -21.01 7.38 -7.93
C SER A 814 -20.96 8.87 -7.57
N SER A 815 -20.61 9.23 -6.34
CA SER A 815 -20.46 10.63 -5.93
C SER A 815 -19.18 11.28 -6.48
N ALA A 816 -18.05 10.58 -6.49
CA ALA A 816 -16.78 11.09 -6.99
C ALA A 816 -16.80 11.35 -8.49
N PHE A 817 -17.32 10.40 -9.28
CA PHE A 817 -17.14 10.41 -10.74
C PHE A 817 -18.43 10.65 -11.54
N LEU A 818 -19.62 10.50 -10.95
CA LEU A 818 -20.90 10.74 -11.64
C LEU A 818 -21.74 11.86 -11.00
N GLY A 819 -21.34 12.39 -9.84
CA GLY A 819 -22.12 13.39 -9.09
C GLY A 819 -23.48 12.88 -8.62
N VAL A 820 -23.60 11.57 -8.38
CA VAL A 820 -24.85 10.91 -7.94
C VAL A 820 -24.70 10.47 -6.49
N GLU A 821 -25.52 11.04 -5.60
CA GLU A 821 -25.54 10.69 -4.18
C GLU A 821 -26.37 9.42 -3.93
N MET A 822 -25.79 8.42 -3.27
CA MET A 822 -26.39 7.12 -2.99
C MET A 822 -26.33 6.71 -1.50
N LYS A 823 -25.89 7.59 -0.60
CA LYS A 823 -25.77 7.29 0.85
C LYS A 823 -27.09 6.87 1.49
N CYS A 824 -28.22 7.46 1.09
CA CYS A 824 -29.55 7.00 1.50
C CYS A 824 -29.90 5.60 0.96
N ALA A 825 -29.54 5.33 -0.30
CA ALA A 825 -29.74 4.04 -0.98
C ALA A 825 -29.04 2.85 -0.27
N ARG A 826 -28.16 3.10 0.71
CA ARG A 826 -27.62 2.05 1.59
C ARG A 826 -28.71 1.26 2.31
N CYS A 827 -29.79 1.90 2.76
CA CYS A 827 -30.77 1.30 3.68
C CYS A 827 -32.25 1.38 3.22
N HIS A 828 -32.57 2.25 2.27
CA HIS A 828 -33.90 2.47 1.71
C HIS A 828 -33.77 3.25 0.38
N ASP A 829 -34.80 3.30 -0.46
CA ASP A 829 -34.78 4.14 -1.66
C ASP A 829 -34.65 5.62 -1.28
N ALA A 830 -33.85 6.38 -2.04
CA ALA A 830 -33.55 7.76 -1.68
C ALA A 830 -34.83 8.64 -1.75
N PRO A 831 -35.14 9.43 -0.72
CA PRO A 831 -36.40 10.18 -0.68
C PRO A 831 -36.40 11.39 -1.62
N SER A 832 -35.24 12.02 -1.84
CA SER A 832 -35.09 13.30 -2.55
C SER A 832 -34.34 13.25 -3.88
N ASN A 833 -33.82 12.08 -4.28
CA ASN A 833 -33.14 11.87 -5.56
C ASN A 833 -33.57 10.52 -6.16
N VAL A 834 -33.26 10.22 -7.43
CA VAL A 834 -33.86 9.07 -8.12
C VAL A 834 -33.28 7.71 -7.74
N SER A 835 -32.13 7.67 -7.06
CA SER A 835 -31.42 6.42 -6.72
C SER A 835 -32.23 5.51 -5.79
N LYS A 836 -32.36 4.25 -6.19
CA LYS A 836 -32.95 3.17 -5.38
C LYS A 836 -31.86 2.42 -4.61
N GLN A 837 -32.29 1.69 -3.58
CA GLN A 837 -31.46 0.71 -2.90
C GLN A 837 -30.99 -0.38 -3.86
N GLU A 838 -31.84 -0.85 -4.77
CA GLU A 838 -31.45 -1.84 -5.78
C GLU A 838 -30.28 -1.34 -6.64
N ASP A 839 -30.33 -0.10 -7.14
CA ASP A 839 -29.29 0.52 -7.96
C ASP A 839 -27.91 0.47 -7.29
N LEU A 840 -27.84 0.83 -6.00
CA LEU A 840 -26.58 0.81 -5.24
C LEU A 840 -26.05 -0.63 -5.09
N PHE A 841 -26.94 -1.59 -4.88
CA PHE A 841 -26.55 -2.98 -4.68
C PHE A 841 -26.18 -3.69 -5.98
N GLN A 842 -26.74 -3.28 -7.13
CA GLN A 842 -26.28 -3.71 -8.45
C GLN A 842 -24.85 -3.22 -8.72
N LEU A 843 -24.58 -1.93 -8.46
CA LEU A 843 -23.23 -1.35 -8.56
C LEU A 843 -22.24 -2.03 -7.59
N ALA A 844 -22.67 -2.29 -6.35
CA ALA A 844 -21.86 -3.01 -5.38
C ALA A 844 -21.55 -4.46 -5.82
N ALA A 845 -22.51 -5.14 -6.45
CA ALA A 845 -22.32 -6.47 -6.99
C ALA A 845 -21.36 -6.47 -8.20
N MET A 846 -21.36 -5.41 -9.03
CA MET A 846 -20.33 -5.21 -10.06
C MET A 846 -18.94 -5.07 -9.44
N LEU A 847 -18.78 -4.23 -8.41
CA LEU A 847 -17.50 -4.03 -7.70
C LEU A 847 -17.04 -5.29 -6.93
N LYS A 848 -17.97 -6.15 -6.51
CA LYS A 848 -17.67 -7.46 -5.89
C LYS A 848 -17.34 -8.55 -6.92
N GLU A 849 -17.73 -8.37 -8.18
CA GLU A 849 -17.72 -9.39 -9.25
C GLU A 849 -18.60 -10.62 -8.95
N ASP A 850 -19.54 -10.48 -8.02
CA ASP A 850 -20.43 -11.56 -7.56
C ASP A 850 -21.73 -10.99 -7.01
N THR A 851 -22.78 -11.83 -7.00
CA THR A 851 -24.08 -11.51 -6.41
C THR A 851 -23.93 -11.08 -4.95
N ILE A 852 -24.66 -10.03 -4.55
CA ILE A 852 -24.72 -9.59 -3.15
C ILE A 852 -26.04 -10.01 -2.54
N LYS A 853 -25.97 -10.64 -1.36
CA LYS A 853 -27.13 -10.90 -0.52
C LYS A 853 -27.31 -9.72 0.45
N LEU A 854 -28.44 -9.04 0.38
CA LEU A 854 -28.75 -7.89 1.23
C LEU A 854 -28.79 -8.31 2.72
N PRO A 855 -27.88 -7.83 3.60
CA PRO A 855 -27.96 -8.15 5.02
C PRO A 855 -29.03 -7.29 5.71
N VAL A 856 -29.58 -7.80 6.82
CA VAL A 856 -30.65 -7.14 7.59
C VAL A 856 -30.24 -5.76 8.11
N THR A 857 -28.94 -5.57 8.39
CA THR A 857 -28.32 -4.28 8.77
C THR A 857 -28.40 -3.21 7.69
N SER A 858 -28.62 -3.60 6.44
CA SER A 858 -28.78 -2.71 5.28
C SER A 858 -30.25 -2.46 4.92
N SER A 859 -31.20 -2.57 5.86
CA SER A 859 -32.61 -2.22 5.60
C SER A 859 -33.27 -1.56 6.82
N VAL A 860 -34.09 -0.53 6.59
CA VAL A 860 -34.91 0.05 7.66
C VAL A 860 -36.14 -0.85 7.94
N PRO A 861 -36.43 -1.24 9.20
CA PRO A 861 -37.59 -2.06 9.53
C PRO A 861 -38.89 -1.24 9.46
N MET A 862 -39.52 -1.23 8.29
CA MET A 862 -40.73 -0.44 7.98
C MET A 862 -41.88 -0.66 8.97
N ASP A 863 -42.06 -1.88 9.49
CA ASP A 863 -43.09 -2.21 10.49
C ASP A 863 -43.03 -1.31 11.74
N ARG A 864 -41.84 -0.86 12.14
CA ARG A 864 -41.66 0.06 13.29
C ARG A 864 -42.05 1.50 12.95
N LEU A 865 -41.88 1.93 11.70
CA LEU A 865 -42.29 3.26 11.26
C LEU A 865 -43.82 3.36 11.18
N HIS A 866 -44.48 2.32 10.64
CA HIS A 866 -45.93 2.25 10.54
C HIS A 866 -46.65 2.22 11.91
N GLN A 867 -46.01 1.72 12.97
CA GLN A 867 -46.55 1.76 14.35
C GLN A 867 -46.78 3.18 14.89
N THR A 868 -46.14 4.21 14.32
CA THR A 868 -46.30 5.60 14.76
C THR A 868 -47.54 6.31 14.19
N GLY A 869 -48.31 5.65 13.31
CA GLY A 869 -49.47 6.23 12.64
C GLY A 869 -49.15 7.29 11.57
N ARG A 870 -47.87 7.67 11.40
CA ARG A 870 -47.42 8.59 10.34
C ARG A 870 -47.09 7.80 9.07
N LYS A 871 -47.39 8.38 7.89
CA LYS A 871 -46.92 7.83 6.61
C LYS A 871 -45.39 7.95 6.54
N PRO A 872 -44.64 6.88 6.24
CA PRO A 872 -43.19 6.98 6.03
C PRO A 872 -42.84 7.92 4.87
N LEU A 873 -41.75 8.66 5.03
CA LEU A 873 -41.14 9.53 4.00
C LEU A 873 -40.12 8.77 3.12
N ILE A 874 -39.92 7.47 3.39
CA ILE A 874 -38.96 6.60 2.72
C ILE A 874 -39.67 5.31 2.29
N GLU A 875 -39.12 4.63 1.29
CA GLU A 875 -39.62 3.35 0.77
C GLU A 875 -38.50 2.31 0.79
N VAL A 876 -38.80 1.06 1.10
CA VAL A 876 -37.84 -0.06 1.06
C VAL A 876 -38.38 -1.08 0.08
N THR A 877 -37.94 -0.99 -1.17
CA THR A 877 -38.37 -1.88 -2.26
C THR A 877 -37.64 -3.24 -2.23
N LEU A 878 -36.38 -3.25 -1.79
CA LEU A 878 -35.56 -4.46 -1.69
C LEU A 878 -35.67 -5.10 -0.29
N LYS A 879 -36.04 -6.38 -0.24
CA LYS A 879 -36.26 -7.11 1.03
C LYS A 879 -34.95 -7.66 1.62
N PRO A 880 -34.75 -7.64 2.95
CA PRO A 880 -33.62 -8.32 3.60
C PRO A 880 -33.46 -9.76 3.13
N GLY A 881 -32.23 -10.16 2.82
CA GLY A 881 -31.89 -11.47 2.29
C GLY A 881 -32.08 -11.64 0.77
N ALA A 882 -32.58 -10.63 0.05
CA ALA A 882 -32.65 -10.66 -1.42
C ALA A 882 -31.25 -10.77 -2.05
N GLU A 883 -31.19 -11.43 -3.20
CA GLU A 883 -29.97 -11.60 -4.00
C GLU A 883 -29.99 -10.60 -5.16
N VAL A 884 -29.04 -9.66 -5.14
CA VAL A 884 -28.87 -8.62 -6.17
C VAL A 884 -27.67 -9.00 -7.04
N LYS A 885 -27.93 -9.11 -8.34
CA LYS A 885 -26.90 -9.43 -9.35
C LYS A 885 -26.16 -8.16 -9.78
N PRO A 886 -24.94 -8.30 -10.33
CA PRO A 886 -24.26 -7.18 -10.98
C PRO A 886 -25.11 -6.59 -12.11
N GLY A 887 -25.15 -5.26 -12.22
CA GLY A 887 -25.87 -4.53 -13.26
C GLY A 887 -25.60 -3.03 -13.21
N TRP A 888 -25.79 -2.33 -14.33
CA TRP A 888 -25.57 -0.89 -14.44
C TRP A 888 -26.88 -0.10 -14.28
N PRO A 889 -27.05 0.69 -13.21
CA PRO A 889 -28.30 1.43 -12.98
C PRO A 889 -28.37 2.77 -13.74
N PHE A 890 -27.30 3.22 -14.37
CA PHE A 890 -27.20 4.58 -14.94
C PHE A 890 -27.30 4.62 -16.47
N ASP A 891 -28.31 3.94 -16.98
CA ASP A 891 -28.67 3.80 -18.40
C ASP A 891 -28.91 5.14 -19.14
N ARG A 892 -28.96 6.24 -18.39
CA ARG A 892 -29.04 7.65 -18.82
C ARG A 892 -27.69 8.31 -19.15
N PHE A 893 -26.58 7.71 -18.72
CA PHE A 893 -25.22 8.25 -18.89
C PHE A 893 -24.40 7.45 -19.92
N ALA A 894 -24.50 6.12 -19.86
CA ALA A 894 -23.94 5.19 -20.83
C ALA A 894 -24.85 3.95 -20.90
N LYS A 895 -24.80 3.22 -22.01
CA LYS A 895 -25.50 1.94 -22.20
C LYS A 895 -24.61 0.75 -21.86
N GLU A 896 -25.15 -0.37 -21.40
CA GLU A 896 -24.33 -1.55 -21.07
C GLU A 896 -23.54 -2.10 -22.28
N GLU A 897 -24.06 -1.94 -23.50
CA GLU A 897 -23.40 -2.34 -24.74
C GLU A 897 -22.10 -1.56 -25.00
N THR A 898 -21.97 -0.34 -24.45
CA THR A 898 -20.74 0.49 -24.50
C THR A 898 -19.54 -0.28 -23.93
N ALA A 899 -19.77 -1.03 -22.86
CA ALA A 899 -18.73 -1.81 -22.19
C ALA A 899 -18.11 -2.86 -23.12
N ALA A 900 -18.90 -3.50 -23.98
CA ALA A 900 -18.39 -4.50 -24.92
C ALA A 900 -17.44 -3.91 -25.98
N ALA A 901 -17.56 -2.61 -26.27
CA ALA A 901 -16.67 -1.90 -27.18
C ALA A 901 -15.42 -1.33 -26.47
N LEU A 902 -15.55 -0.88 -25.22
CA LEU A 902 -14.53 -0.08 -24.52
C LEU A 902 -13.79 -0.81 -23.38
N ALA A 903 -14.29 -1.93 -22.85
CA ALA A 903 -13.51 -2.76 -21.93
C ALA A 903 -12.31 -3.40 -22.65
N GLU A 904 -11.27 -3.72 -21.89
CA GLU A 904 -10.12 -4.52 -22.30
C GLU A 904 -10.45 -6.01 -22.17
N ASP A 905 -11.05 -6.39 -21.03
CA ASP A 905 -11.72 -7.68 -20.83
C ASP A 905 -13.23 -7.47 -20.60
N PRO A 906 -14.07 -7.61 -21.64
CA PRO A 906 -15.52 -7.56 -21.50
C PRO A 906 -16.15 -8.68 -20.66
N ALA A 907 -15.39 -9.69 -20.21
CA ALA A 907 -15.87 -10.68 -19.24
C ALA A 907 -15.73 -10.20 -17.78
N ASP A 908 -14.74 -9.34 -17.50
CA ASP A 908 -14.55 -8.70 -16.19
C ASP A 908 -15.66 -7.66 -15.95
N VAL A 909 -16.37 -7.81 -14.83
CA VAL A 909 -17.51 -6.96 -14.48
C VAL A 909 -17.06 -5.59 -13.95
N ARG A 910 -15.90 -5.49 -13.29
CA ARG A 910 -15.28 -4.22 -12.91
C ARG A 910 -14.76 -3.48 -14.13
N ASP A 911 -14.14 -4.17 -15.10
CA ASP A 911 -13.66 -3.51 -16.31
C ASP A 911 -14.82 -3.00 -17.17
N ARG A 912 -15.92 -3.75 -17.26
CA ARG A 912 -17.18 -3.25 -17.84
C ARG A 912 -17.69 -1.99 -17.13
N LEU A 913 -17.71 -2.00 -15.79
CA LEU A 913 -18.13 -0.85 -14.97
C LEU A 913 -17.23 0.38 -15.21
N ALA A 914 -15.91 0.17 -15.19
CA ALA A 914 -14.92 1.19 -15.49
C ALA A 914 -15.14 1.80 -16.88
N ALA A 915 -15.35 0.95 -17.90
CA ALA A 915 -15.60 1.36 -19.27
C ALA A 915 -16.88 2.21 -19.42
N MET A 916 -17.96 1.91 -18.68
CA MET A 916 -19.21 2.71 -18.72
C MET A 916 -19.09 4.05 -17.98
N ILE A 917 -18.36 4.09 -16.86
CA ILE A 917 -18.09 5.35 -16.14
C ILE A 917 -17.21 6.27 -16.98
N THR A 918 -16.19 5.72 -17.64
CA THR A 918 -15.17 6.49 -18.36
C THR A 918 -15.40 6.56 -19.88
N ALA A 919 -16.60 6.19 -20.36
CA ALA A 919 -16.98 6.28 -21.76
C ALA A 919 -17.01 7.75 -22.25
N PRO A 920 -16.61 8.06 -23.49
CA PRO A 920 -16.70 9.43 -24.01
C PRO A 920 -18.14 9.93 -24.15
N GLU A 921 -19.11 9.06 -24.45
CA GLU A 921 -20.54 9.40 -24.43
C GLU A 921 -21.08 9.70 -23.02
N ASN A 922 -20.41 9.23 -21.97
CA ASN A 922 -20.72 9.58 -20.58
C ASN A 922 -20.17 10.98 -20.25
N GLN A 923 -20.81 12.00 -20.83
CA GLN A 923 -20.45 13.41 -20.60
C GLN A 923 -20.50 13.79 -19.12
N ARG A 924 -21.33 13.12 -18.30
CA ARG A 924 -21.41 13.39 -16.85
C ARG A 924 -20.07 13.16 -16.17
N PHE A 925 -19.31 12.12 -16.54
CA PHE A 925 -17.97 11.89 -16.00
C PHE A 925 -17.02 13.06 -16.30
N ALA A 926 -16.94 13.48 -17.57
CA ALA A 926 -16.08 14.59 -17.97
C ALA A 926 -16.46 15.90 -17.26
N GLN A 927 -17.76 16.21 -17.20
CA GLN A 927 -18.29 17.40 -16.51
C GLN A 927 -17.99 17.38 -15.00
N VAL A 928 -18.17 16.23 -14.32
CA VAL A 928 -17.90 16.10 -12.88
C VAL A 928 -16.42 16.29 -12.57
N MET A 929 -15.53 15.67 -13.36
CA MET A 929 -14.08 15.83 -13.20
C MET A 929 -13.64 17.28 -13.42
N VAL A 930 -14.11 17.92 -14.49
CA VAL A 930 -13.85 19.34 -14.77
C VAL A 930 -14.36 20.23 -13.63
N ASN A 931 -15.59 20.02 -13.18
CA ASN A 931 -16.21 20.85 -12.13
C ASN A 931 -15.45 20.76 -10.79
N ARG A 932 -14.86 19.59 -10.50
CA ARG A 932 -13.97 19.38 -9.35
C ARG A 932 -12.65 20.14 -9.48
N ILE A 933 -12.00 20.11 -10.65
CA ILE A 933 -10.79 20.89 -10.92
C ILE A 933 -11.10 22.40 -10.80
N TRP A 934 -12.21 22.83 -11.42
CA TRP A 934 -12.69 24.20 -11.36
C TRP A 934 -12.96 24.67 -9.93
N GLN A 935 -13.68 23.89 -9.11
CA GLN A 935 -13.97 24.27 -7.72
C GLN A 935 -12.69 24.44 -6.88
N ARG A 936 -11.68 23.58 -7.05
CA ARG A 936 -10.42 23.70 -6.30
C ARG A 936 -9.65 24.98 -6.65
N LEU A 937 -9.67 25.41 -7.91
CA LEU A 937 -8.95 26.61 -8.39
C LEU A 937 -9.74 27.91 -8.21
N MET A 938 -11.06 27.88 -8.42
CA MET A 938 -11.94 29.07 -8.41
C MET A 938 -12.67 29.26 -7.07
N GLY A 939 -12.51 28.35 -6.11
CA GLY A 939 -13.18 28.32 -4.81
C GLY A 939 -14.64 27.83 -4.84
N ARG A 940 -15.34 28.04 -5.96
CA ARG A 940 -16.73 27.62 -6.19
C ARG A 940 -16.84 26.79 -7.47
N GLY A 941 -17.65 25.73 -7.45
CA GLY A 941 -17.94 24.89 -8.63
C GLY A 941 -18.95 25.55 -9.56
N ILE A 942 -18.87 25.26 -10.87
CA ILE A 942 -19.90 25.64 -11.85
C ILE A 942 -21.23 25.02 -11.44
N VAL A 943 -21.22 23.75 -11.04
CA VAL A 943 -22.23 23.13 -10.16
C VAL A 943 -21.69 23.19 -8.74
N GLU A 944 -22.43 23.83 -7.83
CA GLU A 944 -21.97 24.06 -6.45
C GLU A 944 -21.77 22.76 -5.66
N ASN A 945 -22.77 21.86 -5.70
CA ASN A 945 -22.67 20.57 -5.03
C ASN A 945 -21.86 19.58 -5.89
N LEU A 946 -20.65 19.25 -5.43
CA LEU A 946 -19.75 18.35 -6.16
C LEU A 946 -20.19 16.88 -6.18
N SER A 947 -21.03 16.45 -5.23
CA SER A 947 -21.38 15.04 -5.00
C SER A 947 -22.84 14.69 -5.26
N ASP A 948 -23.77 15.66 -5.25
CA ASP A 948 -25.21 15.48 -5.51
C ASP A 948 -25.73 16.50 -6.53
N TRP A 949 -25.63 16.17 -7.80
CA TRP A 949 -26.03 17.03 -8.92
C TRP A 949 -27.55 16.97 -9.19
N GLU A 950 -28.32 16.15 -8.48
CA GLU A 950 -29.78 16.08 -8.65
C GLU A 950 -30.52 17.23 -7.92
N LYS A 951 -29.78 18.07 -7.19
CA LYS A 951 -30.25 19.24 -6.43
C LYS A 951 -29.57 20.57 -6.81
N SER A 952 -28.71 20.58 -7.83
CA SER A 952 -27.93 21.77 -8.19
C SER A 952 -27.66 21.82 -9.68
N ASP A 953 -28.07 22.91 -10.31
CA ASP A 953 -27.83 23.17 -11.73
C ASP A 953 -26.51 23.91 -11.97
N PRO A 954 -25.90 23.77 -13.17
CA PRO A 954 -24.71 24.52 -13.52
C PRO A 954 -25.02 26.01 -13.73
N THR A 955 -24.28 26.88 -13.04
CA THR A 955 -24.30 28.34 -13.25
C THR A 955 -23.95 28.74 -14.69
N HIS A 956 -23.09 27.95 -15.35
CA HIS A 956 -22.62 28.15 -16.71
C HIS A 956 -22.70 26.82 -17.51
N PRO A 957 -23.90 26.41 -17.98
CA PRO A 957 -24.11 25.11 -18.63
C PRO A 957 -23.26 24.94 -19.89
N GLU A 958 -23.18 25.98 -20.72
CA GLU A 958 -22.40 25.96 -21.97
C GLU A 958 -20.90 25.83 -21.70
N LEU A 959 -20.37 26.60 -20.75
CA LEU A 959 -18.97 26.51 -20.32
C LEU A 959 -18.63 25.12 -19.78
N LEU A 960 -19.50 24.54 -18.93
CA LEU A 960 -19.30 23.21 -18.38
C LEU A 960 -19.31 22.13 -19.46
N ASN A 961 -20.21 22.24 -20.45
CA ASN A 961 -20.24 21.33 -21.59
C ASN A 961 -19.00 21.49 -22.48
N TRP A 962 -18.61 22.73 -22.79
CA TRP A 962 -17.40 23.04 -23.57
C TRP A 962 -16.13 22.52 -22.88
N LEU A 963 -15.95 22.78 -21.58
CA LEU A 963 -14.83 22.25 -20.80
C LEU A 963 -14.86 20.72 -20.73
N GLY A 964 -16.05 20.10 -20.64
CA GLY A 964 -16.21 18.65 -20.75
C GLY A 964 -15.68 18.10 -22.09
N GLN A 965 -16.01 18.76 -23.20
CA GLN A 965 -15.47 18.43 -24.52
C GLN A 965 -13.95 18.66 -24.60
N GLN A 966 -13.42 19.76 -24.02
CA GLN A 966 -11.97 20.01 -23.96
C GLN A 966 -11.24 18.96 -23.12
N PHE A 967 -11.85 18.47 -22.04
CA PHE A 967 -11.27 17.42 -21.21
C PHE A 967 -11.15 16.11 -21.99
N VAL A 968 -12.21 15.67 -22.69
CA VAL A 968 -12.14 14.51 -23.58
C VAL A 968 -11.11 14.73 -24.70
N ALA A 969 -11.04 15.93 -25.28
CA ALA A 969 -10.11 16.27 -26.37
C ALA A 969 -8.64 16.29 -25.93
N SER A 970 -8.36 16.69 -24.68
CA SER A 970 -7.03 16.59 -24.06
C SER A 970 -6.59 15.15 -23.76
N GLY A 971 -7.50 14.18 -23.92
CA GLY A 971 -7.29 12.83 -23.42
C GLY A 971 -7.44 12.72 -21.91
N TYR A 972 -8.44 13.39 -21.33
CA TYR A 972 -8.74 13.39 -19.89
C TYR A 972 -7.57 13.86 -19.01
N ASP A 973 -6.74 14.80 -19.51
CA ASP A 973 -5.59 15.34 -18.78
C ASP A 973 -6.02 16.43 -17.78
N ILE A 974 -5.80 16.14 -16.49
CA ILE A 974 -6.15 17.02 -15.37
C ILE A 974 -5.29 18.30 -15.38
N LYS A 975 -3.99 18.18 -15.69
CA LYS A 975 -3.06 19.32 -15.77
C LYS A 975 -3.36 20.19 -16.98
N ALA A 976 -3.82 19.62 -18.10
CA ALA A 976 -4.27 20.41 -19.25
C ALA A 976 -5.50 21.29 -18.91
N MET A 977 -6.47 20.76 -18.17
CA MET A 977 -7.62 21.56 -17.70
C MET A 977 -7.21 22.61 -16.66
N ALA A 978 -6.32 22.25 -15.73
CA ALA A 978 -5.76 23.23 -14.79
C ALA A 978 -5.03 24.35 -15.55
N ARG A 979 -4.17 24.03 -16.52
CA ARG A 979 -3.48 25.02 -17.37
C ARG A 979 -4.44 25.99 -18.06
N LEU A 980 -5.54 25.47 -18.59
CA LEU A 980 -6.57 26.27 -19.26
C LEU A 980 -7.25 27.24 -18.29
N ILE A 981 -7.62 26.77 -17.09
CA ILE A 981 -8.21 27.61 -16.03
C ILE A 981 -7.21 28.65 -15.52
N LEU A 982 -5.97 28.25 -15.19
CA LEU A 982 -4.92 29.13 -14.64
C LEU A 982 -4.51 30.27 -15.61
N ASN A 983 -4.61 30.04 -16.93
CA ASN A 983 -4.34 31.09 -17.93
C ASN A 983 -5.55 32.02 -18.18
N SER A 984 -6.76 31.70 -17.72
CA SER A 984 -7.93 32.59 -17.87
C SER A 984 -7.74 33.90 -17.11
N HIS A 985 -8.30 34.99 -17.62
CA HIS A 985 -8.35 36.25 -16.88
C HIS A 985 -9.19 36.08 -15.60
N ALA A 986 -10.25 35.26 -15.63
CA ALA A 986 -11.10 34.95 -14.47
C ALA A 986 -10.30 34.42 -13.27
N TYR A 987 -9.40 33.45 -13.48
CA TYR A 987 -8.53 32.94 -12.41
C TYR A 987 -7.53 33.99 -11.91
N GLN A 988 -7.03 34.86 -12.79
CA GLN A 988 -5.97 35.83 -12.48
C GLN A 988 -6.47 37.16 -11.89
N ARG A 989 -7.76 37.26 -11.54
CA ARG A 989 -8.34 38.45 -10.91
C ARG A 989 -7.86 38.66 -9.49
N ALA A 990 -7.79 39.92 -9.04
CA ALA A 990 -7.61 40.27 -7.64
C ALA A 990 -8.79 39.75 -6.81
N VAL A 991 -8.50 39.17 -5.63
CA VAL A 991 -9.53 38.80 -4.64
C VAL A 991 -10.27 40.04 -4.16
N ASP A 992 -11.59 39.92 -3.99
CA ASP A 992 -12.36 40.87 -3.19
C ASP A 992 -12.47 40.32 -1.75
N PRO A 993 -11.77 40.94 -0.77
CA PRO A 993 -11.76 40.45 0.61
C PRO A 993 -13.08 40.65 1.36
N SER A 994 -14.06 41.36 0.77
CA SER A 994 -15.40 41.51 1.34
C SER A 994 -16.32 40.33 1.03
N LEU A 995 -15.98 39.50 0.03
CA LEU A 995 -16.81 38.36 -0.36
C LEU A 995 -16.67 37.19 0.62
N PRO A 996 -17.79 36.65 1.17
CA PRO A 996 -17.77 35.44 2.00
C PRO A 996 -17.55 34.17 1.16
N GLN A 997 -17.86 34.21 -0.14
CA GLN A 997 -17.64 33.15 -1.11
C GLN A 997 -17.55 33.73 -2.53
N THR A 998 -16.87 33.03 -3.44
CA THR A 998 -16.78 33.43 -4.86
C THR A 998 -18.19 33.52 -5.45
N SER A 999 -18.49 34.62 -6.15
CA SER A 999 -19.78 34.82 -6.82
C SER A 999 -20.09 33.70 -7.84
N PRO A 1000 -21.36 33.27 -8.01
CA PRO A 1000 -21.73 32.32 -9.06
C PRO A 1000 -21.45 32.83 -10.48
N LEU A 1001 -21.20 34.14 -10.66
CA LEU A 1001 -20.78 34.79 -11.90
C LEU A 1001 -19.25 34.92 -12.07
N TYR A 1002 -18.45 34.54 -11.07
CA TYR A 1002 -16.97 34.65 -11.08
C TYR A 1002 -16.42 36.07 -11.36
N ILE A 1003 -17.15 37.10 -10.93
CA ILE A 1003 -16.75 38.51 -11.10
C ILE A 1003 -15.47 38.88 -10.32
N ALA A 1004 -15.29 38.26 -9.16
CA ALA A 1004 -14.11 38.33 -8.31
C ALA A 1004 -13.99 37.03 -7.49
N PRO A 1005 -12.77 36.50 -7.24
CA PRO A 1005 -12.55 35.43 -6.29
C PRO A 1005 -12.72 35.94 -4.84
N ALA A 1006 -13.20 35.09 -3.95
CA ALA A 1006 -13.20 35.35 -2.50
C ALA A 1006 -11.92 34.78 -1.83
N PRO A 1007 -11.54 35.25 -0.63
CA PRO A 1007 -10.41 34.70 0.12
C PRO A 1007 -10.60 33.21 0.42
N ARG A 1008 -9.80 32.34 -0.21
CA ARG A 1008 -9.95 30.89 -0.07
C ARG A 1008 -9.09 30.37 1.07
N ARG A 1009 -9.69 29.75 2.09
CA ARG A 1009 -8.93 29.13 3.20
C ARG A 1009 -8.02 28.00 2.71
N LEU A 1010 -6.82 27.91 3.30
CA LEU A 1010 -5.89 26.81 3.07
C LEU A 1010 -6.37 25.52 3.75
N SER A 1011 -6.05 24.36 3.17
CA SER A 1011 -6.26 23.08 3.86
C SER A 1011 -5.29 22.90 5.02
N ALA A 1012 -5.65 22.05 5.98
CA ALA A 1012 -4.77 21.62 7.08
C ALA A 1012 -3.35 21.22 6.61
N GLU A 1013 -3.24 20.41 5.56
CA GLU A 1013 -1.97 19.98 4.98
C GLU A 1013 -1.21 21.16 4.38
N GLN A 1014 -1.89 22.04 3.62
CA GLN A 1014 -1.25 23.25 3.08
C GLN A 1014 -0.69 24.14 4.19
N ILE A 1015 -1.41 24.34 5.30
CA ILE A 1015 -0.95 25.17 6.42
C ILE A 1015 0.33 24.56 7.01
N VAL A 1016 0.31 23.27 7.33
CA VAL A 1016 1.48 22.57 7.90
C VAL A 1016 2.66 22.59 6.94
N ASP A 1017 2.50 22.07 5.71
CA ASP A 1017 3.59 21.95 4.75
C ASP A 1017 4.15 23.32 4.34
N SER A 1018 3.30 24.36 4.26
CA SER A 1018 3.74 25.74 3.98
C SER A 1018 4.58 26.34 5.11
N LEU A 1019 4.21 26.10 6.37
CA LEU A 1019 4.96 26.64 7.51
C LEU A 1019 6.36 26.01 7.62
N PHE A 1020 6.47 24.68 7.47
CA PHE A 1020 7.77 24.00 7.41
C PHE A 1020 8.58 24.44 6.18
N SER A 1021 7.97 24.53 5.01
CA SER A 1021 8.64 24.96 3.77
C SER A 1021 9.18 26.39 3.85
N ALA A 1022 8.36 27.35 4.31
CA ALA A 1022 8.72 28.76 4.36
C ALA A 1022 9.77 29.05 5.44
N THR A 1023 9.66 28.46 6.63
CA THR A 1023 10.73 28.54 7.65
C THR A 1023 11.99 27.79 7.21
N GLY A 1024 11.86 26.81 6.32
CA GLY A 1024 12.92 25.85 6.01
C GLY A 1024 13.26 24.94 7.19
N LYS A 1025 12.33 24.75 8.13
CA LYS A 1025 12.47 23.76 9.21
C LYS A 1025 12.25 22.36 8.61
N PRO A 1026 13.11 21.36 8.86
CA PRO A 1026 12.90 20.01 8.39
C PRO A 1026 11.63 19.37 8.97
N PHE A 1027 10.83 18.71 8.10
CA PHE A 1027 9.68 17.92 8.52
C PHE A 1027 10.15 16.59 9.14
N GLN A 1028 10.60 16.64 10.39
CA GLN A 1028 11.09 15.47 11.12
C GLN A 1028 10.08 15.02 12.19
N VAL A 1029 9.47 13.86 11.94
CA VAL A 1029 8.54 13.15 12.84
C VAL A 1029 8.88 11.65 12.87
N GLU A 1030 8.20 10.87 13.72
CA GLU A 1030 8.39 9.42 13.83
C GLU A 1030 7.95 8.66 12.55
N GLU A 1031 8.32 7.37 12.45
CA GLU A 1031 7.71 6.47 11.46
C GLU A 1031 6.24 6.21 11.80
N VAL A 1032 5.36 6.15 10.80
CA VAL A 1032 3.95 5.81 10.99
C VAL A 1032 3.80 4.29 11.14
N SER A 1033 4.23 3.78 12.30
CA SER A 1033 4.37 2.35 12.63
C SER A 1033 4.38 2.13 14.15
N LEU A 1034 3.64 1.13 14.66
CA LEU A 1034 3.72 0.66 16.07
C LEU A 1034 4.59 -0.60 16.22
N ASP A 1035 5.21 -1.04 15.12
CA ASP A 1035 5.90 -2.31 14.97
C ASP A 1035 7.19 -2.06 14.18
N ILE A 1036 7.97 -1.06 14.59
CA ILE A 1036 9.17 -0.60 13.87
C ILE A 1036 10.27 -1.67 13.78
N ASP A 1037 10.17 -2.73 14.60
CA ASP A 1037 10.99 -3.94 14.61
C ASP A 1037 10.39 -5.13 13.83
N SER A 1038 9.19 -4.98 13.23
CA SER A 1038 8.54 -5.94 12.34
C SER A 1038 8.21 -7.31 12.96
N VAL A 1039 7.87 -7.36 14.25
CA VAL A 1039 7.53 -8.62 14.93
C VAL A 1039 6.06 -8.99 14.79
N ARG A 1040 5.15 -8.09 14.37
CA ARG A 1040 3.72 -8.40 14.21
C ARG A 1040 3.41 -9.11 12.88
N ALA A 1041 2.19 -9.64 12.80
CA ALA A 1041 1.67 -10.24 11.57
C ALA A 1041 1.09 -9.16 10.65
N LEU A 1042 1.23 -9.32 9.32
CA LEU A 1042 0.74 -8.37 8.30
C LEU A 1042 -0.77 -8.10 8.33
N ASN A 1043 -1.56 -8.99 8.93
CA ASN A 1043 -3.00 -8.77 9.14
C ASN A 1043 -3.31 -7.90 10.37
N ASN A 1044 -2.32 -7.64 11.22
CA ASN A 1044 -2.44 -6.99 12.53
C ASN A 1044 -1.55 -5.73 12.68
N SER A 1045 -0.76 -5.38 11.66
CA SER A 1045 0.05 -4.16 11.63
C SER A 1045 0.32 -3.69 10.20
N LEU A 1046 0.27 -2.37 10.00
CA LEU A 1046 0.79 -1.69 8.81
C LEU A 1046 1.97 -0.79 9.21
N ALA A 1047 2.82 -0.47 8.24
CA ALA A 1047 3.74 0.65 8.31
C ALA A 1047 3.44 1.54 7.10
N LEU A 1048 3.36 2.86 7.30
CA LEU A 1048 3.24 3.85 6.22
C LEU A 1048 4.54 4.62 6.01
N GLY A 1049 5.67 4.08 6.49
CA GLY A 1049 7.00 4.66 6.34
C GLY A 1049 7.21 5.93 7.18
N LYS A 1050 8.31 6.63 6.88
CA LYS A 1050 8.67 7.90 7.52
C LYS A 1050 8.07 9.08 6.75
N PRO A 1051 7.18 9.89 7.35
CA PRO A 1051 6.57 11.03 6.69
C PRO A 1051 7.58 12.12 6.29
N THR A 1052 7.36 12.71 5.11
CA THR A 1052 8.05 13.94 4.65
C THR A 1052 7.08 15.07 4.31
N ARG A 1053 5.78 14.82 4.48
CA ARG A 1053 4.64 15.72 4.19
C ARG A 1053 3.50 15.44 5.16
N ALA A 1054 2.65 16.44 5.40
CA ALA A 1054 1.46 16.34 6.23
C ALA A 1054 0.49 15.24 5.77
N TRP A 1055 0.28 15.07 4.45
CA TRP A 1055 -0.66 14.08 3.90
C TRP A 1055 -0.27 12.62 4.17
N MET A 1056 1.01 12.35 4.45
CA MET A 1056 1.51 11.00 4.73
C MET A 1056 1.12 10.50 6.13
N LEU A 1057 0.69 11.41 7.03
CA LEU A 1057 0.33 11.09 8.40
C LEU A 1057 -0.94 10.21 8.49
N ALA A 1058 -1.16 9.69 9.70
CA ALA A 1058 -2.29 8.85 10.07
C ALA A 1058 -2.73 9.16 11.50
N SER A 1059 -3.93 8.74 11.90
CA SER A 1059 -4.46 9.03 13.23
C SER A 1059 -3.68 8.29 14.33
N THR A 1060 -3.33 9.01 15.41
CA THR A 1060 -2.63 8.49 16.58
C THR A 1060 -3.56 7.86 17.64
N SER A 1061 -4.83 7.57 17.30
CA SER A 1061 -5.90 7.07 18.20
C SER A 1061 -5.57 5.84 19.08
N ASN A 1062 -4.44 5.17 18.88
CA ASN A 1062 -3.95 4.06 19.71
C ASN A 1062 -3.50 4.49 21.12
N GLU A 1063 -3.12 5.75 21.31
CA GLU A 1063 -2.50 6.27 22.53
C GLU A 1063 -3.35 6.10 23.79
N ARG A 1064 -4.68 6.22 23.65
CA ARG A 1064 -5.64 6.10 24.75
C ARG A 1064 -5.52 4.76 25.49
N ASP A 1065 -5.24 3.68 24.77
CA ASP A 1065 -5.18 2.33 25.34
C ASP A 1065 -3.74 1.84 25.56
N ARG A 1066 -2.72 2.51 24.99
CA ARG A 1066 -1.29 2.16 25.09
C ARG A 1066 -0.38 3.41 25.04
N PRO A 1067 -0.19 4.15 26.16
CA PRO A 1067 0.62 5.37 26.19
C PRO A 1067 2.10 5.19 25.79
N SER A 1068 2.67 4.01 26.04
CA SER A 1068 4.05 3.66 25.62
C SER A 1068 4.23 3.60 24.09
N LEU A 1069 3.14 3.48 23.32
CA LEU A 1069 3.12 3.46 21.86
C LEU A 1069 2.66 4.81 21.25
N SER A 1070 2.81 5.90 21.99
CA SER A 1070 2.57 7.26 21.49
C SER A 1070 3.58 7.67 20.43
N LEU A 1071 3.17 8.60 19.55
CA LEU A 1071 4.01 9.18 18.50
C LEU A 1071 3.99 10.72 18.65
N PRO A 1072 4.67 11.29 19.67
CA PRO A 1072 4.44 12.66 20.10
C PRO A 1072 4.70 13.74 19.03
N ARG A 1073 5.66 13.54 18.12
CA ARG A 1073 5.91 14.52 17.05
C ARG A 1073 4.86 14.44 15.94
N ILE A 1074 4.43 13.23 15.54
CA ILE A 1074 3.26 13.04 14.68
C ILE A 1074 2.02 13.67 15.32
N GLN A 1075 1.78 13.44 16.62
CA GLN A 1075 0.62 13.99 17.32
C GLN A 1075 0.63 15.53 17.33
N ALA A 1076 1.78 16.16 17.62
CA ALA A 1076 1.91 17.61 17.60
C ALA A 1076 1.52 18.24 16.25
N VAL A 1077 1.82 17.58 15.14
CA VAL A 1077 1.40 18.01 13.79
C VAL A 1077 -0.06 17.66 13.51
N ALA A 1078 -0.51 16.45 13.88
CA ALA A 1078 -1.88 16.00 13.69
C ALA A 1078 -2.90 16.88 14.42
N SER A 1079 -2.63 17.31 15.65
CA SER A 1079 -3.52 18.22 16.39
C SER A 1079 -3.67 19.59 15.71
N VAL A 1080 -2.62 20.10 15.05
CA VAL A 1080 -2.75 21.31 14.21
C VAL A 1080 -3.66 21.00 13.03
N MET A 1081 -3.41 19.90 12.30
CA MET A 1081 -4.23 19.53 11.15
C MET A 1081 -5.72 19.35 11.50
N GLU A 1082 -6.04 18.66 12.60
CA GLU A 1082 -7.41 18.46 13.08
C GLU A 1082 -8.09 19.80 13.41
N THR A 1083 -7.36 20.74 14.00
CA THR A 1083 -7.85 22.10 14.29
C THR A 1083 -8.20 22.90 13.02
N PHE A 1084 -7.58 22.56 11.89
CA PHE A 1084 -7.85 23.08 10.54
C PHE A 1084 -8.65 22.10 9.66
N GLY A 1085 -9.46 21.21 10.27
CA GLY A 1085 -10.48 20.41 9.59
C GLY A 1085 -9.99 19.10 8.96
N TRP A 1086 -8.75 18.67 9.20
CA TRP A 1086 -8.29 17.34 8.78
C TRP A 1086 -9.06 16.21 9.50
N ARG A 1087 -9.25 15.10 8.79
CA ARG A 1087 -10.02 13.95 9.26
C ARG A 1087 -9.12 12.76 9.57
N GLY A 1088 -8.86 12.51 10.85
CA GLY A 1088 -8.14 11.32 11.33
C GLY A 1088 -8.88 9.99 11.08
N ALA A 1089 -10.17 10.03 10.74
CA ALA A 1089 -10.94 8.90 10.24
C ALA A 1089 -11.85 9.36 9.10
N ARG A 1090 -11.92 8.56 8.02
CA ARG A 1090 -12.70 8.86 6.81
C ARG A 1090 -13.65 7.71 6.51
N GLN A 1091 -14.82 7.74 7.15
CA GLN A 1091 -15.85 6.70 6.96
C GLN A 1091 -16.67 6.91 5.69
N ASP A 1092 -16.73 8.15 5.20
CA ASP A 1092 -17.52 8.58 4.05
C ASP A 1092 -16.77 9.64 3.20
N PRO A 1093 -17.07 9.70 1.88
CA PRO A 1093 -16.42 10.65 0.98
C PRO A 1093 -16.91 12.08 1.21
N ILE A 1094 -16.00 13.05 1.18
CA ILE A 1094 -16.35 14.47 1.11
C ILE A 1094 -15.49 15.16 0.05
N SER A 1095 -16.03 16.24 -0.54
CA SER A 1095 -15.31 17.02 -1.55
C SER A 1095 -14.82 18.38 -1.02
N ILE A 1096 -15.44 18.87 0.06
CA ILE A 1096 -15.13 20.14 0.73
C ILE A 1096 -15.14 19.83 2.23
N ARG A 1097 -14.09 20.27 2.95
CA ARG A 1097 -14.01 20.18 4.41
C ARG A 1097 -14.72 21.36 5.06
N ASP A 1098 -15.13 21.18 6.31
CA ASP A 1098 -15.42 22.32 7.17
C ASP A 1098 -14.16 23.19 7.30
N SER A 1099 -14.34 24.50 7.23
CA SER A 1099 -13.29 25.51 7.33
C SER A 1099 -13.69 26.68 8.24
N GLU A 1100 -14.76 26.52 9.04
CA GLU A 1100 -15.22 27.53 10.00
C GLU A 1100 -14.09 28.02 10.92
N ALA A 1101 -14.16 29.31 11.27
CA ALA A 1101 -13.20 29.94 12.16
C ALA A 1101 -13.49 29.54 13.61
N ASN A 1102 -12.46 29.06 14.32
CA ASN A 1102 -12.58 28.70 15.73
C ASN A 1102 -11.41 29.25 16.55
N VAL A 1103 -11.58 29.33 17.87
CA VAL A 1103 -10.57 29.91 18.79
C VAL A 1103 -9.32 29.05 18.96
N LEU A 1104 -9.36 27.77 18.58
CA LEU A 1104 -8.20 26.88 18.68
C LEU A 1104 -7.21 27.11 17.53
N GLN A 1105 -7.69 27.48 16.32
CA GLN A 1105 -6.86 27.79 15.14
C GLN A 1105 -5.71 28.77 15.44
N PRO A 1106 -5.96 30.00 15.96
CA PRO A 1106 -4.86 30.89 16.33
C PRO A 1106 -4.10 30.41 17.57
N ALA A 1107 -4.77 29.79 18.54
CA ALA A 1107 -4.12 29.35 19.79
C ALA A 1107 -3.06 28.26 19.56
N ILE A 1108 -3.32 27.30 18.67
CA ILE A 1108 -2.43 26.17 18.40
C ILE A 1108 -1.26 26.54 17.48
N LEU A 1109 -1.43 27.51 16.56
CA LEU A 1109 -0.31 28.09 15.81
C LEU A 1109 0.60 28.94 16.71
N ALA A 1110 -0.01 29.74 17.60
CA ALA A 1110 0.71 30.65 18.48
C ALA A 1110 1.48 29.96 19.61
N ASN A 1111 0.92 28.90 20.20
CA ASN A 1111 1.44 28.28 21.45
C ASN A 1111 1.54 26.75 21.39
N GLY A 1112 1.17 26.11 20.28
CA GLY A 1112 1.28 24.66 20.13
C GLY A 1112 2.73 24.22 19.89
N THR A 1113 3.03 22.97 20.24
CA THR A 1113 4.36 22.35 20.09
C THR A 1113 4.98 22.58 18.70
N MET A 1114 4.20 22.42 17.62
CA MET A 1114 4.67 22.66 16.25
C MET A 1114 5.06 24.14 16.02
N GLY A 1115 4.30 25.09 16.56
CA GLY A 1115 4.59 26.53 16.47
C GLY A 1115 5.93 26.88 17.13
N THR A 1116 6.23 26.27 18.28
CA THR A 1116 7.53 26.40 18.96
C THR A 1116 8.69 25.91 18.10
N TRP A 1117 8.54 24.80 17.36
CA TRP A 1117 9.60 24.29 16.48
C TRP A 1117 9.89 25.20 15.28
N LEU A 1118 8.85 25.83 14.75
CA LEU A 1118 8.91 26.69 13.57
C LEU A 1118 9.50 28.07 13.91
N THR A 1119 9.16 28.60 15.09
CA THR A 1119 9.62 29.91 15.56
C THR A 1119 11.01 29.87 16.19
N LYS A 1120 11.38 28.79 16.88
CA LYS A 1120 12.71 28.66 17.50
C LYS A 1120 13.81 28.54 16.45
N LEU A 1121 14.77 29.47 16.49
CA LEU A 1121 15.98 29.46 15.68
C LEU A 1121 16.95 28.41 16.24
N SER A 1122 16.86 27.22 15.66
CA SER A 1122 17.72 26.05 15.82
C SER A 1122 18.69 25.96 14.64
N ASP A 1123 19.78 25.19 14.73
CA ASP A 1123 20.81 25.15 13.66
C ASP A 1123 20.27 24.61 12.33
N ASP A 1124 19.28 23.72 12.39
CA ASP A 1124 18.56 23.15 11.24
C ASP A 1124 17.42 24.06 10.73
N ASN A 1125 17.13 25.20 11.36
CA ASN A 1125 16.08 26.12 10.93
C ASN A 1125 16.59 27.03 9.80
N GLY A 1126 15.90 27.02 8.65
CA GLY A 1126 16.27 27.82 7.48
C GLY A 1126 16.20 29.35 7.67
N ILE A 1127 15.56 29.85 8.72
CA ILE A 1127 15.62 31.27 9.13
C ILE A 1127 16.89 31.57 9.93
N THR A 1128 17.44 30.61 10.66
CA THR A 1128 18.78 30.74 11.29
C THR A 1128 19.84 30.95 10.22
N GLN A 1129 19.80 30.13 9.16
CA GLN A 1129 20.74 30.24 8.04
C GLN A 1129 20.63 31.61 7.34
N LEU A 1130 19.41 32.08 7.08
CA LEU A 1130 19.16 33.42 6.54
C LEU A 1130 19.72 34.55 7.44
N ALA A 1131 19.61 34.40 8.77
CA ALA A 1131 20.14 35.36 9.72
C ALA A 1131 21.68 35.37 9.80
N LEU A 1132 22.35 34.26 9.48
CA LEU A 1132 23.81 34.13 9.45
C LEU A 1132 24.46 34.72 8.18
N GLU A 1133 23.68 35.03 7.12
CA GLU A 1133 24.21 35.64 5.90
C GLU A 1133 24.70 37.09 6.12
N GLU A 1134 25.76 37.49 5.40
CA GLU A 1134 26.22 38.89 5.37
C GLU A 1134 25.30 39.74 4.49
N GLN A 1135 24.39 40.48 5.14
CA GLN A 1135 23.42 41.36 4.48
C GLN A 1135 23.05 42.55 5.37
N SER A 1136 22.35 43.55 4.81
CA SER A 1136 21.76 44.64 5.60
C SER A 1136 20.47 44.18 6.29
N LEU A 1137 20.14 44.80 7.42
CA LEU A 1137 18.90 44.51 8.15
C LEU A 1137 17.65 44.74 7.27
N ASP A 1138 17.63 45.79 6.46
CA ASP A 1138 16.53 46.06 5.53
C ASP A 1138 16.34 44.89 4.54
N ARG A 1139 17.44 44.34 4.02
CA ARG A 1139 17.41 43.19 3.10
C ARG A 1139 16.96 41.91 3.80
N LEU A 1140 17.38 41.69 5.05
CA LEU A 1140 16.88 40.57 5.87
C LEU A 1140 15.35 40.68 6.04
N ILE A 1141 14.83 41.86 6.39
CA ILE A 1141 13.39 42.09 6.56
C ILE A 1141 12.63 41.87 5.25
N ASP A 1142 13.13 42.41 4.13
CA ASP A 1142 12.53 42.20 2.81
C ASP A 1142 12.46 40.71 2.45
N ARG A 1143 13.55 39.96 2.68
CA ARG A 1143 13.60 38.51 2.41
C ARG A 1143 12.70 37.69 3.33
N LEU A 1144 12.56 38.05 4.60
CA LEU A 1144 11.59 37.41 5.50
C LEU A 1144 10.16 37.56 4.98
N PHE A 1145 9.80 38.76 4.54
CA PHE A 1145 8.47 39.04 3.99
C PHE A 1145 8.22 38.31 2.66
N LEU A 1146 9.22 38.25 1.78
CA LEU A 1146 9.14 37.48 0.53
C LEU A 1146 9.01 35.96 0.80
N ARG A 1147 9.80 35.42 1.72
CA ARG A 1147 9.86 33.98 2.01
C ARG A 1147 8.64 33.48 2.80
N LEU A 1148 8.09 34.29 3.71
CA LEU A 1148 6.96 33.94 4.57
C LEU A 1148 5.62 34.32 3.93
N LEU A 1149 5.49 35.57 3.48
CA LEU A 1149 4.22 36.13 3.01
C LEU A 1149 4.16 36.33 1.49
N THR A 1150 5.26 36.11 0.76
CA THR A 1150 5.34 36.28 -0.70
C THR A 1150 4.98 37.69 -1.15
N ARG A 1151 5.32 38.70 -0.35
CA ARG A 1151 5.15 40.12 -0.68
C ARG A 1151 6.31 40.93 -0.08
N MET A 1152 6.44 42.19 -0.47
CA MET A 1152 7.30 43.13 0.27
C MET A 1152 6.62 43.58 1.57
N PRO A 1153 7.39 43.99 2.60
CA PRO A 1153 6.82 44.67 3.76
C PRO A 1153 6.26 46.03 3.36
N THR A 1154 5.19 46.46 4.02
CA THR A 1154 4.77 47.87 3.99
C THR A 1154 5.78 48.74 4.75
N GLU A 1155 5.80 50.05 4.50
CA GLU A 1155 6.69 51.00 5.20
C GLU A 1155 6.51 50.96 6.73
N GLU A 1156 5.28 50.75 7.21
CA GLU A 1156 4.99 50.61 8.64
C GLU A 1156 5.54 49.31 9.22
N GLU A 1157 5.39 48.19 8.52
CA GLU A 1157 5.98 46.90 8.91
C GLU A 1157 7.51 46.99 8.90
N LYS A 1158 8.10 47.50 7.81
CA LYS A 1158 9.55 47.66 7.68
C LYS A 1158 10.12 48.52 8.80
N THR A 1159 9.48 49.66 9.10
CA THR A 1159 9.84 50.53 10.24
C THR A 1159 9.72 49.80 11.58
N ARG A 1160 8.63 49.04 11.79
CA ARG A 1160 8.36 48.30 13.02
C ARG A 1160 9.41 47.22 13.28
N TYR A 1161 9.70 46.39 12.28
CA TYR A 1161 10.65 45.27 12.42
C TYR A 1161 12.11 45.73 12.44
N THR A 1162 12.45 46.78 11.68
CA THR A 1162 13.77 47.44 11.78
C THR A 1162 14.04 47.93 13.20
N ARG A 1163 13.05 48.55 13.85
CA ARG A 1163 13.18 49.04 15.24
C ARG A 1163 13.41 47.90 16.24
N VAL A 1164 12.83 46.72 16.03
CA VAL A 1164 13.01 45.55 16.92
C VAL A 1164 14.39 44.92 16.73
N LEU A 1165 14.81 44.72 15.48
CA LEU A 1165 15.99 43.92 15.12
C LEU A 1165 17.31 44.70 15.02
N ARG A 1166 17.28 46.04 15.00
CA ARG A 1166 18.49 46.88 14.83
C ARG A 1166 19.51 46.73 15.96
N GLU A 1167 19.04 46.65 17.19
CA GLU A 1167 19.91 46.57 18.37
C GLU A 1167 20.60 45.20 18.41
N GLY A 1168 21.93 45.19 18.32
CA GLY A 1168 22.73 43.96 18.26
C GLY A 1168 22.82 43.29 16.88
N TYR A 1169 22.31 43.91 15.79
CA TYR A 1169 22.33 43.29 14.46
C TYR A 1169 23.75 43.06 13.90
N ASP A 1170 24.63 44.04 14.07
CA ASP A 1170 25.98 44.00 13.49
C ASP A 1170 26.86 42.98 14.22
N ASP A 1171 26.66 42.81 15.54
CA ASP A 1171 27.37 41.86 16.41
C ASP A 1171 26.59 40.53 16.62
N ARG A 1172 25.55 40.27 15.82
CA ARG A 1172 24.62 39.13 16.08
C ARG A 1172 25.24 37.76 15.89
N ILE A 1173 26.24 37.63 15.00
CA ILE A 1173 26.84 36.35 14.62
C ILE A 1173 27.97 36.04 15.60
N ILE A 1174 27.91 34.88 16.25
CA ILE A 1174 28.98 34.38 17.09
C ILE A 1174 30.02 33.65 16.21
N PRO A 1175 31.29 34.09 16.17
CA PRO A 1175 32.38 33.41 15.46
C PRO A 1175 32.50 31.96 15.92
N GLU A 1176 32.84 31.04 15.02
CA GLU A 1176 32.83 29.60 15.29
C GLU A 1176 33.70 29.21 16.49
N GLU A 1177 34.85 29.84 16.64
CA GLU A 1177 35.79 29.71 17.75
C GLU A 1177 35.25 30.20 19.10
N ALA A 1178 34.24 31.07 19.09
CA ALA A 1178 33.60 31.67 20.25
C ALA A 1178 32.22 31.06 20.57
N ARG A 1179 31.68 30.20 19.69
CA ARG A 1179 30.43 29.48 19.95
C ARG A 1179 30.62 28.59 21.18
N GLN A 1180 29.60 28.54 22.02
CA GLN A 1180 29.56 27.56 23.10
C GLN A 1180 29.56 26.17 22.47
N LYS A 1181 30.70 25.48 22.47
CA LYS A 1181 30.77 24.07 22.07
C LYS A 1181 29.65 23.34 22.79
N ALA A 1182 28.87 22.56 22.04
CA ALA A 1182 27.90 21.66 22.65
C ALA A 1182 28.62 20.88 23.78
N PRO A 1183 27.96 20.67 24.94
CA PRO A 1183 28.56 19.85 25.98
C PRO A 1183 29.06 18.56 25.35
N ASP A 1184 30.32 18.20 25.62
CA ASP A 1184 30.89 16.93 25.15
C ASP A 1184 29.88 15.84 25.51
N SER A 1185 29.35 15.14 24.51
CA SER A 1185 28.00 14.55 24.55
C SER A 1185 27.87 13.32 25.47
N GLY A 1186 28.85 13.13 26.34
CA GLY A 1186 29.20 11.86 26.93
C GLY A 1186 29.77 10.89 25.88
N PRO A 1187 30.12 9.67 26.31
CA PRO A 1187 30.19 8.55 25.38
C PRO A 1187 28.86 8.41 24.64
N ARG A 1188 28.92 8.03 23.37
CA ARG A 1188 27.75 7.88 22.51
C ARG A 1188 26.77 6.85 23.08
N VAL A 1189 25.49 7.17 23.15
CA VAL A 1189 24.46 6.30 23.75
C VAL A 1189 23.51 5.78 22.66
N PRO A 1190 23.12 4.49 22.66
CA PRO A 1190 22.12 3.98 21.73
C PRO A 1190 20.75 4.63 21.94
N VAL A 1191 20.12 5.04 20.82
CA VAL A 1191 18.77 5.62 20.85
C VAL A 1191 17.75 4.54 21.18
N ARG A 1192 17.32 4.50 22.43
CA ARG A 1192 16.28 3.57 22.88
C ARG A 1192 14.96 3.83 22.15
N PHE A 1193 14.29 2.76 21.75
CA PHE A 1193 12.97 2.78 21.12
C PHE A 1193 11.93 1.97 21.89
N VAL A 1194 10.67 2.34 21.70
CA VAL A 1194 9.52 1.53 22.08
C VAL A 1194 8.88 1.01 20.80
N SER A 1195 8.52 -0.27 20.81
CA SER A 1195 7.79 -0.94 19.73
C SER A 1195 6.82 -1.94 20.35
N TRP A 1196 5.98 -2.60 19.54
CA TRP A 1196 5.07 -3.62 20.03
C TRP A 1196 5.77 -4.69 20.90
N SER A 1197 7.02 -5.05 20.61
CA SER A 1197 7.79 -6.08 21.34
C SER A 1197 8.12 -5.76 22.80
N ASN A 1198 8.15 -4.49 23.21
CA ASN A 1198 8.59 -4.07 24.55
C ASN A 1198 7.62 -3.10 25.26
N HIS A 1199 6.49 -2.76 24.65
CA HIS A 1199 5.55 -1.75 25.14
C HIS A 1199 4.91 -2.02 26.51
N LEU A 1200 5.02 -3.25 27.05
CA LEU A 1200 4.52 -3.62 28.38
C LEU A 1200 5.60 -3.53 29.48
N ASP A 1201 6.84 -3.19 29.14
CA ASP A 1201 7.88 -2.84 30.11
C ASP A 1201 7.54 -1.50 30.79
N GLY A 1202 7.70 -1.40 32.11
CA GLY A 1202 7.53 -0.16 32.86
C GLY A 1202 8.48 0.95 32.37
N ALA A 1203 9.69 0.60 31.95
CA ALA A 1203 10.66 1.55 31.39
C ALA A 1203 10.21 2.15 30.06
N ALA A 1204 9.38 1.44 29.27
CA ALA A 1204 8.86 1.95 28.00
C ALA A 1204 7.94 3.16 28.20
N ASN A 1205 7.15 3.19 29.29
CA ASN A 1205 6.34 4.37 29.63
C ASN A 1205 7.20 5.59 30.00
N THR A 1206 8.33 5.37 30.69
CA THR A 1206 9.25 6.46 31.07
C THR A 1206 9.89 7.06 29.81
N LEU A 1207 10.40 6.21 28.92
CA LEU A 1207 10.96 6.62 27.63
C LEU A 1207 9.95 7.33 26.72
N ALA A 1208 8.67 6.94 26.75
CA ALA A 1208 7.62 7.63 26.02
C ALA A 1208 7.37 9.06 26.57
N GLN A 1209 7.38 9.23 27.90
CA GLN A 1209 7.27 10.56 28.55
C GLN A 1209 8.51 11.45 28.29
N GLU A 1210 9.71 10.86 28.25
CA GLU A 1210 10.93 11.55 27.83
C GLU A 1210 10.82 12.04 26.38
N LYS A 1211 10.35 11.19 25.46
CA LYS A 1211 10.11 11.55 24.06
C LYS A 1211 9.03 12.61 23.88
N GLU A 1212 7.96 12.55 24.67
CA GLU A 1212 6.91 13.58 24.68
C GLU A 1212 7.47 14.93 25.17
N THR A 1213 8.33 14.91 26.19
CA THR A 1213 9.00 16.11 26.72
C THR A 1213 9.95 16.70 25.68
N ALA A 1214 10.83 15.88 25.07
CA ALA A 1214 11.72 16.31 24.00
C ALA A 1214 10.96 16.81 22.76
N ALA A 1215 9.82 16.21 22.42
CA ALA A 1215 8.94 16.71 21.37
C ALA A 1215 8.36 18.09 21.71
N ARG A 1216 7.92 18.33 22.95
CA ARG A 1216 7.42 19.65 23.41
C ARG A 1216 8.51 20.73 23.42
N GLU A 1217 9.72 20.37 23.82
CA GLU A 1217 10.87 21.28 23.82
C GLU A 1217 11.35 21.59 22.39
N GLY A 1218 11.39 20.58 21.52
CA GLY A 1218 11.98 20.67 20.18
C GLY A 1218 13.50 20.88 20.23
N GLU A 1219 14.09 21.09 19.05
CA GLU A 1219 15.55 21.24 18.92
C GLU A 1219 16.10 22.40 19.80
N PRO A 1220 17.35 22.31 20.28
CA PRO A 1220 17.96 23.38 21.05
C PRO A 1220 18.13 24.65 20.20
N PRO A 1221 18.06 25.86 20.81
CA PRO A 1221 18.38 27.09 20.09
C PRO A 1221 19.83 27.11 19.59
N THR A 1222 20.05 27.75 18.44
CA THR A 1222 21.39 27.94 17.87
C THR A 1222 22.33 28.68 18.83
N ASN A 1223 23.59 28.25 18.85
CA ASN A 1223 24.70 28.94 19.52
C ASN A 1223 25.46 29.89 18.56
N ALA A 1224 25.07 29.96 17.29
CA ALA A 1224 25.71 30.79 16.26
C ALA A 1224 25.19 32.24 16.25
N LEU A 1225 24.13 32.53 17.01
CA LEU A 1225 23.55 33.86 17.17
C LEU A 1225 23.59 34.30 18.65
N THR A 1226 23.80 35.60 18.90
CA THR A 1226 23.72 36.14 20.26
C THR A 1226 22.30 35.98 20.82
N THR A 1227 22.20 35.54 22.08
CA THR A 1227 20.92 35.13 22.69
C THR A 1227 19.88 36.26 22.66
N GLU A 1228 20.29 37.50 22.93
CA GLU A 1228 19.39 38.66 22.93
C GLU A 1228 18.86 39.00 21.53
N TRP A 1229 19.69 38.92 20.49
CA TRP A 1229 19.27 39.18 19.12
C TRP A 1229 18.42 38.02 18.57
N ARG A 1230 18.82 36.77 18.84
CA ARG A 1230 18.05 35.57 18.50
C ARG A 1230 16.62 35.65 19.03
N LEU A 1231 16.42 35.98 20.31
CA LEU A 1231 15.08 36.10 20.91
C LEU A 1231 14.22 37.16 20.20
N ARG A 1232 14.79 38.33 19.89
CA ARG A 1232 14.07 39.39 19.13
C ARG A 1232 13.69 38.91 17.72
N MET A 1233 14.55 38.12 17.09
CA MET A 1233 14.29 37.53 15.77
C MET A 1233 13.20 36.43 15.83
N GLU A 1234 13.16 35.65 16.92
CA GLU A 1234 12.09 34.68 17.19
C GLU A 1234 10.74 35.38 17.43
N ASP A 1235 10.71 36.50 18.17
CA ASP A 1235 9.50 37.32 18.35
C ASP A 1235 8.98 37.87 17.01
N VAL A 1236 9.88 38.31 16.11
CA VAL A 1236 9.51 38.77 14.76
C VAL A 1236 8.99 37.63 13.91
N LEU A 1237 9.64 36.47 13.93
CA LEU A 1237 9.19 35.29 13.20
C LEU A 1237 7.82 34.82 13.70
N TRP A 1238 7.63 34.74 15.03
CA TRP A 1238 6.34 34.42 15.65
C TRP A 1238 5.24 35.38 15.23
N ALA A 1239 5.51 36.69 15.20
CA ALA A 1239 4.54 37.70 14.78
C ALA A 1239 4.13 37.55 13.30
N ILE A 1240 5.08 37.22 12.41
CA ILE A 1240 4.80 37.01 10.99
C ILE A 1240 4.09 35.66 10.74
N LEU A 1241 4.46 34.59 11.46
CA LEU A 1241 3.79 33.28 11.34
C LEU A 1241 2.36 33.26 11.87
N ASN A 1242 1.98 34.21 12.75
CA ASN A 1242 0.63 34.39 13.24
C ASN A 1242 -0.16 35.48 12.49
N ALA A 1243 0.34 35.97 11.35
CA ALA A 1243 -0.37 36.91 10.50
C ALA A 1243 -1.57 36.25 9.78
N PRO A 1244 -2.72 36.94 9.60
CA PRO A 1244 -3.90 36.37 8.93
C PRO A 1244 -3.65 35.84 7.52
N GLU A 1245 -2.65 36.36 6.80
CA GLU A 1245 -2.25 35.90 5.46
C GLU A 1245 -1.76 34.44 5.38
N TRP A 1246 -1.57 33.77 6.53
CA TRP A 1246 -1.21 32.35 6.60
C TRP A 1246 -2.36 31.38 6.43
N ILE A 1247 -3.61 31.81 6.66
CA ILE A 1247 -4.77 30.93 6.56
C ILE A 1247 -5.56 31.12 5.26
N TYR A 1248 -5.15 32.04 4.38
CA TYR A 1248 -5.82 32.37 3.11
C TYR A 1248 -4.89 32.30 1.90
N THR A 1249 -5.48 31.93 0.76
CA THR A 1249 -4.93 32.14 -0.58
C THR A 1249 -5.34 33.55 -1.04
N PRO A 1250 -4.40 34.40 -1.51
CA PRO A 1250 -4.68 35.76 -1.98
C PRO A 1250 -5.33 35.78 -3.38
#